data_AF-A0A258U8Y8-F1
#
_entry.id   AF-A0A258U8Y8-F1
#
_cell.length_a   1.000
_cell.length_b   1.000
_cell.length_c   1.000
_cell.angle_alpha   90.00
_cell.angle_beta   90.00
_cell.angle_gamma   90.00
#
_symmetry.space_group_name_H-M   'P 1'
#
loop_
_entity.id
_entity.type
_entity.pdbx_description
1 polymer ?
#
loop_
_entity_poly.entity_id
_entity_poly.type
_entity_poly.pdbx_seq_one_letter_code
_entity_poly.pdbx_strand_id
1 'polypeptide(L)'
;MAQNNITKTPLDALGYGFIKDHHIPKGKDEYYLRNMQMRNGIHYRTLTAYEIEQLVRNGNTTDNWNHILVSDAFNPDLVKNCKFHGLVRIGKLEPFCLGFSDLKTPVGLYNSTIISCDFGDNVVINNVNYLSHYIIGSEAIITNVNELVTTNHSKFGNGIIKVDEKEEVRIWLELCNENTGRKVLPFDGMLPGDAFLWSRFRDDKILQNKLVEFTEKKFNNKRGYYGKVGDRTVIKNCNIIKDVWVGSDAYFKGANKLKNLTVNSGPEGRTQIGEGCEMVNGTIGLGCRIFYGVKAVRFIMADHSQLKYGARLINSYLGQNATISCCEVLNSLIFPAHEQHHNNSFLCAALVMGQSNIAAGATIGSNHNSRSADGEIIMGRGFWPGLCVSLKHNSIFASFTMINKGDYPAELNIPIPFCLISNDTKNDQLTIMPAYWFLYNMYALARNAWKYAHRDKRFDKTQELEYNYLAPDSINEIFTALEKLELYTGKAYLRSEKKTDSDITEAIAVGKLLLKSNNKLVDSLLITADDIENSKRKTVLVKVRQAYKVFEDVLLFYGVKELIGFIKANGPTSLAELRKQLPSKLSRDKWINLGGQLMPEADLTELRKKINTGKIKGWDDLHAQYAIKGSLYANQKCMHGLATLKEIAGLPLNKLDEHQISYLFNSAIATMEWITKGIHDSRAKDYSNPFRKMVYESFAEMNEVVGKLEDNSFIKEQIMELKSFKKEISSLKKQIGV
;
A
#
# COMPACT_ATOMS: atom_id res chain seq x y z
N MET A 1 9.43 -24.88 -41.32
CA MET A 1 9.69 -24.78 -39.87
C MET A 1 10.66 -23.62 -39.67
N ALA A 2 10.33 -22.65 -38.82
CA ALA A 2 11.27 -21.58 -38.51
C ALA A 2 12.49 -22.18 -37.81
N GLN A 3 13.68 -22.01 -38.41
CA GLN A 3 14.93 -22.38 -37.75
C GLN A 3 15.18 -21.44 -36.57
N ASN A 4 15.88 -21.92 -35.55
CA ASN A 4 16.33 -21.05 -34.47
C ASN A 4 17.25 -19.95 -35.03
N ASN A 5 17.05 -18.71 -34.59
CA ASN A 5 17.91 -17.59 -34.99
C ASN A 5 19.23 -17.64 -34.22
N ILE A 6 20.20 -18.42 -34.72
CA ILE A 6 21.55 -18.52 -34.15
C ILE A 6 22.47 -17.56 -34.90
N THR A 7 23.02 -16.58 -34.20
CA THR A 7 24.00 -15.63 -34.75
C THR A 7 25.41 -16.09 -34.43
N LYS A 8 26.32 -15.99 -35.41
CA LYS A 8 27.75 -16.29 -35.23
C LYS A 8 28.50 -14.96 -35.21
N THR A 9 29.27 -14.74 -34.15
CA THR A 9 30.18 -13.60 -34.03
C THR A 9 31.60 -14.10 -33.77
N PRO A 10 32.62 -13.36 -34.22
CA PRO A 10 34.01 -13.61 -33.83
C PRO A 10 34.20 -13.64 -32.30
N LEU A 11 35.20 -14.38 -31.81
CA LEU A 11 35.46 -14.52 -30.37
C LEU A 11 35.89 -13.19 -29.72
N ASP A 12 36.64 -12.37 -30.45
CA ASP A 12 37.08 -11.03 -30.05
C ASP A 12 35.93 -10.01 -29.98
N ALA A 13 34.74 -10.33 -30.49
CA ALA A 13 33.54 -9.52 -30.29
C ALA A 13 32.86 -9.77 -28.93
N LEU A 14 33.27 -10.79 -28.17
CA LEU A 14 32.68 -11.10 -26.87
C LEU A 14 32.95 -9.97 -25.87
N GLY A 15 31.89 -9.30 -25.41
CA GLY A 15 31.99 -8.19 -24.45
C GLY A 15 32.05 -6.80 -25.08
N TYR A 16 32.01 -6.69 -26.41
CA TYR A 16 31.98 -5.43 -27.17
C TYR A 16 30.71 -5.30 -28.01
N GLY A 17 30.46 -4.10 -28.54
CA GLY A 17 29.29 -3.81 -29.37
C GLY A 17 27.98 -3.88 -28.58
N PHE A 18 28.02 -3.60 -27.28
CA PHE A 18 26.84 -3.60 -26.42
C PHE A 18 25.82 -2.57 -26.90
N ILE A 19 26.31 -1.44 -27.40
CA ILE A 19 25.54 -0.43 -28.12
C ILE A 19 25.94 -0.53 -29.59
N LYS A 20 24.96 -0.65 -30.50
CA LYS A 20 25.24 -0.64 -31.94
C LYS A 20 25.68 0.75 -32.39
N ASP A 21 26.55 0.85 -33.38
CA ASP A 21 27.17 2.11 -33.83
C ASP A 21 26.17 3.24 -34.10
N HIS A 22 25.03 2.95 -34.74
CA HIS A 22 23.99 3.95 -35.02
C HIS A 22 23.26 4.49 -33.78
N HIS A 23 23.39 3.81 -32.62
CA HIS A 23 22.87 4.27 -31.33
C HIS A 23 23.91 5.01 -30.50
N ILE A 24 25.16 5.07 -30.94
CA ILE A 24 26.24 5.80 -30.27
C ILE A 24 26.25 7.25 -30.76
N PRO A 25 26.12 8.25 -29.87
CA PRO A 25 26.21 9.66 -30.26
C PRO A 25 27.57 10.02 -30.86
N LYS A 26 27.60 11.00 -31.78
CA LYS A 26 28.85 11.48 -32.37
C LYS A 26 29.87 11.90 -31.30
N GLY A 27 31.11 11.42 -31.42
CA GLY A 27 32.19 11.72 -30.48
C GLY A 27 32.12 10.95 -29.15
N LYS A 28 31.27 9.93 -29.06
CA LYS A 28 31.20 8.98 -27.93
C LYS A 28 31.57 7.57 -28.41
N ASP A 29 31.91 6.71 -27.45
CA ASP A 29 32.11 5.27 -27.63
C ASP A 29 30.92 4.50 -27.04
N GLU A 30 30.96 3.16 -27.05
CA GLU A 30 29.91 2.33 -26.47
C GLU A 30 29.80 2.43 -24.93
N TYR A 31 30.83 2.96 -24.26
CA TYR A 31 30.92 3.03 -22.80
C TYR A 31 30.38 4.34 -22.21
N TYR A 32 29.97 5.32 -23.02
CA TYR A 32 29.57 6.64 -22.52
C TYR A 32 28.45 6.62 -21.46
N LEU A 33 27.44 5.75 -21.60
CA LEU A 33 26.37 5.61 -20.59
C LEU A 33 26.87 4.91 -19.34
N ARG A 34 27.68 3.86 -19.50
CA ARG A 34 28.36 3.17 -18.40
C ARG A 34 29.20 4.15 -17.59
N ASN A 35 29.97 5.02 -18.25
CA ASN A 35 30.79 6.04 -17.61
C ASN A 35 29.95 7.10 -16.88
N MET A 36 28.78 7.45 -17.39
CA MET A 36 27.84 8.34 -16.70
C MET A 36 27.18 7.68 -15.48
N GLN A 37 26.94 6.36 -15.54
CA GLN A 37 26.37 5.55 -14.46
C GLN A 37 27.35 5.29 -13.33
N MET A 38 28.64 5.18 -13.66
CA MET A 38 29.75 4.90 -12.73
C MET A 38 30.17 6.20 -12.04
N ARG A 39 30.01 6.26 -10.72
CA ARG A 39 30.29 7.45 -9.88
C ARG A 39 30.99 7.06 -8.59
N ASN A 40 31.99 6.19 -8.67
CA ASN A 40 32.73 5.69 -7.51
C ASN A 40 33.97 6.52 -7.14
N GLY A 41 34.36 7.49 -7.99
CA GLY A 41 35.52 8.35 -7.74
C GLY A 41 36.88 7.65 -7.87
N ILE A 42 36.91 6.39 -8.33
CA ILE A 42 38.14 5.61 -8.46
C ILE A 42 38.91 6.07 -9.70
N HIS A 43 40.19 6.39 -9.51
CA HIS A 43 41.13 6.57 -10.60
C HIS A 43 41.60 5.19 -11.11
N TYR A 44 41.44 4.96 -12.42
CA TYR A 44 41.78 3.69 -13.04
C TYR A 44 43.03 3.84 -13.92
N ARG A 45 43.97 2.91 -13.78
CA ARG A 45 45.16 2.77 -14.62
C ARG A 45 45.19 1.40 -15.30
N THR A 46 46.05 1.27 -16.31
CA THR A 46 46.36 -0.04 -16.89
C THR A 46 47.15 -0.91 -15.91
N LEU A 47 47.10 -2.22 -16.13
CA LEU A 47 47.94 -3.17 -15.41
C LEU A 47 49.42 -2.94 -15.71
N THR A 48 50.27 -3.16 -14.71
CA THR A 48 51.71 -3.29 -14.84
C THR A 48 52.09 -4.68 -15.35
N ALA A 49 53.32 -4.84 -15.86
CA ALA A 49 53.82 -6.15 -16.32
C ALA A 49 53.79 -7.20 -15.20
N TYR A 50 54.14 -6.82 -13.97
CA TYR A 50 54.08 -7.70 -12.80
C TYR A 50 52.64 -8.17 -12.50
N GLU A 51 51.67 -7.25 -12.52
CA GLU A 51 50.28 -7.60 -12.26
C GLU A 51 49.72 -8.55 -13.34
N ILE A 52 50.08 -8.35 -14.61
CA ILE A 52 49.70 -9.26 -15.70
C ILE A 52 50.27 -10.66 -15.45
N GLU A 53 51.56 -10.77 -15.12
CA GLU A 53 52.20 -12.05 -14.83
C GLU A 53 51.52 -12.78 -13.67
N GLN A 54 51.23 -12.08 -12.56
CA GLN A 54 50.53 -12.67 -11.42
C GLN A 54 49.11 -13.11 -11.78
N LEU A 55 48.36 -12.31 -12.56
CA LEU A 55 47.01 -12.69 -13.00
C LEU A 55 47.04 -13.94 -13.89
N VAL A 56 47.99 -14.06 -14.81
CA VAL A 56 48.18 -15.27 -15.63
C VAL A 56 48.52 -16.47 -14.75
N ARG A 57 49.46 -16.32 -13.80
CA ARG A 57 49.85 -17.38 -12.86
C ARG A 57 48.69 -17.86 -11.99
N ASN A 58 47.80 -16.94 -11.63
CA ASN A 58 46.58 -17.23 -10.87
C ASN A 58 45.45 -17.87 -11.71
N GLY A 59 45.73 -18.26 -12.96
CA GLY A 59 44.81 -18.97 -13.84
C GLY A 59 43.77 -18.06 -14.51
N ASN A 60 43.99 -16.75 -14.51
CA ASN A 60 43.10 -15.81 -15.18
C ASN A 60 43.40 -15.72 -16.67
N THR A 61 42.36 -15.53 -17.48
CA THR A 61 42.49 -15.27 -18.92
C THR A 61 41.70 -14.04 -19.32
N THR A 62 42.12 -13.38 -20.40
CA THR A 62 41.42 -12.25 -21.00
C THR A 62 41.62 -12.25 -22.50
N ASP A 63 40.70 -11.61 -23.23
CA ASP A 63 40.88 -11.30 -24.65
C ASP A 63 41.88 -10.15 -24.86
N ASN A 64 41.94 -9.19 -23.92
CA ASN A 64 42.86 -8.06 -23.99
C ASN A 64 43.21 -7.51 -22.59
N TRP A 65 44.49 -7.61 -22.19
CA TRP A 65 44.96 -7.10 -20.89
C TRP A 65 44.86 -5.57 -20.75
N ASN A 66 44.90 -4.81 -21.86
CA ASN A 66 44.76 -3.35 -21.83
C ASN A 66 43.35 -2.89 -21.45
N HIS A 67 42.37 -3.79 -21.54
CA HIS A 67 40.98 -3.52 -21.16
C HIS A 67 40.66 -3.94 -19.72
N ILE A 68 41.65 -4.41 -18.97
CA ILE A 68 41.55 -4.57 -17.53
C ILE A 68 42.18 -3.35 -16.87
N LEU A 69 41.35 -2.49 -16.30
CA LEU A 69 41.80 -1.30 -15.59
C LEU A 69 41.62 -1.49 -14.10
N VAL A 70 42.58 -1.00 -13.33
CA VAL A 70 42.65 -1.24 -11.88
C VAL A 70 42.92 0.05 -11.12
N SER A 71 42.54 0.11 -9.86
CA SER A 71 42.91 1.21 -8.96
C SER A 71 44.40 1.13 -8.59
N ASP A 72 44.93 2.21 -8.02
CA ASP A 72 46.34 2.24 -7.58
C ASP A 72 46.64 1.21 -6.48
N ALA A 73 45.66 0.91 -5.63
CA ALA A 73 45.75 -0.05 -4.53
C ALA A 73 45.23 -1.46 -4.90
N PHE A 74 45.29 -1.83 -6.18
CA PHE A 74 44.90 -3.15 -6.65
C PHE A 74 45.89 -4.24 -6.22
N ASN A 75 45.38 -5.41 -5.85
CA ASN A 75 46.18 -6.58 -5.52
C ASN A 75 45.83 -7.77 -6.45
N PRO A 76 46.73 -8.17 -7.37
CA PRO A 76 46.47 -9.27 -8.30
C PRO A 76 46.38 -10.65 -7.63
N ASP A 77 46.89 -10.83 -6.40
CA ASP A 77 46.85 -12.11 -5.67
C ASP A 77 45.43 -12.51 -5.25
N LEU A 78 44.51 -11.55 -5.23
CA LEU A 78 43.11 -11.73 -4.87
C LEU A 78 42.20 -11.97 -6.08
N VAL A 79 42.78 -12.20 -7.26
CA VAL A 79 42.05 -12.48 -8.49
C VAL A 79 42.52 -13.82 -9.05
N LYS A 80 41.65 -14.85 -9.07
CA LYS A 80 42.03 -16.22 -9.47
C LYS A 80 40.99 -16.91 -10.34
N ASN A 81 41.44 -17.69 -11.31
CA ASN A 81 40.62 -18.51 -12.19
C ASN A 81 39.43 -17.77 -12.84
N CYS A 82 39.60 -16.49 -13.17
CA CYS A 82 38.57 -15.69 -13.84
C CYS A 82 38.82 -15.58 -15.35
N LYS A 83 37.74 -15.49 -16.11
CA LYS A 83 37.77 -15.21 -17.55
C LYS A 83 37.21 -13.82 -17.79
N PHE A 84 38.04 -12.91 -18.29
CA PHE A 84 37.65 -11.54 -18.56
C PHE A 84 37.40 -11.32 -20.05
N HIS A 85 36.36 -10.56 -20.37
CA HIS A 85 36.04 -10.13 -21.72
C HIS A 85 35.57 -8.68 -21.73
N GLY A 86 35.98 -7.90 -22.73
CA GLY A 86 35.60 -6.49 -22.82
C GLY A 86 36.28 -5.62 -21.76
N LEU A 87 35.81 -4.39 -21.60
CA LEU A 87 36.36 -3.44 -20.62
C LEU A 87 35.95 -3.82 -19.19
N VAL A 88 36.89 -4.20 -18.34
CA VAL A 88 36.66 -4.51 -16.92
C VAL A 88 37.44 -3.53 -16.04
N ARG A 89 36.77 -2.96 -15.03
CA ARG A 89 37.39 -2.01 -14.11
C ARG A 89 37.28 -2.49 -12.66
N ILE A 90 38.40 -2.59 -11.96
CA ILE A 90 38.47 -3.19 -10.61
C ILE A 90 38.99 -2.16 -9.61
N GLY A 91 38.24 -1.94 -8.53
CA GLY A 91 38.65 -1.10 -7.41
C GLY A 91 39.79 -1.70 -6.58
N LYS A 92 40.02 -1.12 -5.41
CA LYS A 92 40.98 -1.64 -4.42
C LYS A 92 40.60 -3.05 -3.98
N LEU A 93 41.58 -3.93 -3.83
CA LEU A 93 41.40 -5.27 -3.25
C LEU A 93 42.39 -5.49 -2.11
N GLU A 94 41.91 -5.47 -0.88
CA GLU A 94 42.71 -5.74 0.32
C GLU A 94 42.52 -7.18 0.80
N PRO A 95 43.52 -7.80 1.46
CA PRO A 95 43.46 -9.18 1.94
C PRO A 95 42.58 -9.33 3.20
N PHE A 96 41.32 -8.91 3.09
CA PHE A 96 40.29 -9.01 4.12
C PHE A 96 39.28 -10.11 3.80
N CYS A 97 38.45 -10.45 4.78
CA CYS A 97 37.23 -11.22 4.56
C CYS A 97 36.03 -10.30 4.78
N LEU A 98 35.03 -10.40 3.91
CA LEU A 98 33.71 -9.88 4.21
C LEU A 98 32.86 -10.95 4.90
N GLY A 99 32.08 -10.52 5.88
CA GLY A 99 31.17 -11.36 6.64
C GLY A 99 29.74 -10.85 6.59
N PHE A 100 28.77 -11.73 6.35
CA PHE A 100 27.35 -11.41 6.46
C PHE A 100 26.55 -12.60 6.99
N SER A 101 25.97 -12.45 8.19
CA SER A 101 25.45 -13.59 8.97
C SER A 101 26.55 -14.66 9.10
N ASP A 102 26.25 -15.93 8.82
CA ASP A 102 27.22 -17.03 8.90
C ASP A 102 28.13 -17.16 7.67
N LEU A 103 27.96 -16.30 6.65
CA LEU A 103 28.82 -16.30 5.46
C LEU A 103 30.09 -15.50 5.74
N LYS A 104 31.26 -16.10 5.53
CA LYS A 104 32.56 -15.41 5.56
C LYS A 104 33.35 -15.77 4.30
N THR A 105 33.74 -14.75 3.53
CA THR A 105 34.37 -14.94 2.22
C THR A 105 35.51 -13.95 2.00
N PRO A 106 36.64 -14.37 1.43
CA PRO A 106 37.75 -13.47 1.13
C PRO A 106 37.37 -12.45 0.06
N VAL A 107 37.83 -11.22 0.22
CA VAL A 107 37.76 -10.14 -0.79
C VAL A 107 38.53 -10.56 -2.03
N GLY A 108 37.94 -10.39 -3.21
CA GLY A 108 38.55 -10.76 -4.48
C GLY A 108 37.57 -11.25 -5.54
N LEU A 109 38.13 -11.61 -6.71
CA LEU A 109 37.40 -12.17 -7.85
C LEU A 109 37.87 -13.61 -8.09
N TYR A 110 36.95 -14.58 -8.02
CA TYR A 110 37.28 -15.99 -8.02
C TYR A 110 36.34 -16.82 -8.91
N ASN A 111 36.92 -17.71 -9.73
CA ASN A 111 36.19 -18.75 -10.47
C ASN A 111 34.97 -18.22 -11.24
N SER A 112 35.12 -17.10 -11.96
CA SER A 112 33.98 -16.41 -12.57
C SER A 112 34.27 -15.97 -14.01
N THR A 113 33.22 -15.95 -14.85
CA THR A 113 33.28 -15.33 -16.18
C THR A 113 32.74 -13.91 -16.07
N ILE A 114 33.57 -12.92 -16.40
CA ILE A 114 33.29 -11.49 -16.18
C ILE A 114 33.40 -10.77 -17.52
N ILE A 115 32.30 -10.14 -17.94
CA ILE A 115 32.17 -9.53 -19.27
C ILE A 115 31.73 -8.08 -19.13
N SER A 116 32.62 -7.14 -19.45
CA SER A 116 32.32 -5.71 -19.45
C SER A 116 31.69 -5.23 -18.14
N CYS A 117 32.41 -5.33 -17.02
CA CYS A 117 31.90 -5.01 -15.67
C CYS A 117 32.76 -4.00 -14.90
N ASP A 118 32.13 -3.32 -13.94
CA ASP A 118 32.78 -2.42 -12.99
C ASP A 118 32.64 -2.95 -11.57
N PHE A 119 33.72 -2.90 -10.81
CA PHE A 119 33.75 -3.28 -9.40
C PHE A 119 34.26 -2.12 -8.54
N GLY A 120 33.54 -1.83 -7.47
CA GLY A 120 33.99 -0.95 -6.39
C GLY A 120 35.11 -1.59 -5.56
N ASP A 121 35.35 -1.00 -4.40
CA ASP A 121 36.41 -1.44 -3.50
C ASP A 121 36.00 -2.67 -2.71
N ASN A 122 36.95 -3.56 -2.47
CA ASN A 122 36.84 -4.71 -1.59
C ASN A 122 35.62 -5.60 -1.86
N VAL A 123 35.28 -5.83 -3.13
CA VAL A 123 34.18 -6.73 -3.51
C VAL A 123 34.54 -8.20 -3.31
N VAL A 124 33.52 -9.05 -3.18
CA VAL A 124 33.64 -10.51 -3.26
C VAL A 124 32.81 -10.99 -4.44
N ILE A 125 33.46 -11.49 -5.48
CA ILE A 125 32.81 -12.20 -6.59
C ILE A 125 33.38 -13.62 -6.60
N ASN A 126 32.57 -14.63 -6.28
CA ASN A 126 33.07 -15.99 -6.19
C ASN A 126 32.08 -17.00 -6.78
N ASN A 127 32.53 -17.79 -7.76
CA ASN A 127 31.70 -18.80 -8.42
C ASN A 127 30.44 -18.17 -9.05
N VAL A 128 30.64 -17.06 -9.76
CA VAL A 128 29.61 -16.43 -10.59
C VAL A 128 29.85 -16.88 -12.02
N ASN A 129 29.05 -17.84 -12.49
CA ASN A 129 29.34 -18.57 -13.73
C ASN A 129 29.33 -17.64 -14.95
N TYR A 130 28.42 -16.66 -14.97
CA TYR A 130 28.32 -15.66 -16.03
C TYR A 130 27.86 -14.29 -15.49
N LEU A 131 28.78 -13.33 -15.41
CA LEU A 131 28.56 -11.96 -14.95
C LEU A 131 28.82 -10.99 -16.11
N SER A 132 27.81 -10.24 -16.55
CA SER A 132 27.92 -9.44 -17.76
C SER A 132 27.15 -8.12 -17.73
N HIS A 133 27.84 -7.02 -18.07
CA HIS A 133 27.30 -5.65 -18.16
C HIS A 133 26.70 -5.12 -16.85
N TYR A 134 27.48 -5.24 -15.77
CA TYR A 134 27.08 -4.79 -14.43
C TYR A 134 28.07 -3.82 -13.81
N ILE A 135 27.55 -2.89 -13.02
CA ILE A 135 28.29 -2.03 -12.11
C ILE A 135 28.00 -2.50 -10.69
N ILE A 136 29.03 -2.98 -10.00
CA ILE A 136 28.96 -3.54 -8.64
C ILE A 136 29.61 -2.56 -7.67
N GLY A 137 28.86 -2.15 -6.65
CA GLY A 137 29.30 -1.24 -5.59
C GLY A 137 30.33 -1.87 -4.65
N SER A 138 30.88 -1.05 -3.75
CA SER A 138 31.92 -1.45 -2.82
C SER A 138 31.38 -2.41 -1.76
N GLU A 139 32.24 -3.30 -1.28
CA GLU A 139 31.95 -4.27 -0.21
C GLU A 139 30.75 -5.19 -0.51
N ALA A 140 30.38 -5.33 -1.78
CA ALA A 140 29.32 -6.25 -2.20
C ALA A 140 29.82 -7.70 -2.16
N ILE A 141 28.94 -8.63 -1.77
CA ILE A 141 29.20 -10.07 -1.74
C ILE A 141 28.29 -10.76 -2.75
N ILE A 142 28.85 -11.27 -3.84
CA ILE A 142 28.14 -12.02 -4.88
C ILE A 142 28.76 -13.40 -5.03
N THR A 143 28.03 -14.44 -4.59
CA THR A 143 28.56 -15.81 -4.60
C THR A 143 27.57 -16.85 -5.13
N ASN A 144 28.08 -17.86 -5.83
CA ASN A 144 27.30 -18.99 -6.36
C ASN A 144 26.08 -18.49 -7.16
N VAL A 145 26.33 -17.68 -8.18
CA VAL A 145 25.27 -17.16 -9.06
C VAL A 145 25.46 -17.71 -10.46
N ASN A 146 24.41 -18.31 -11.05
CA ASN A 146 24.53 -18.90 -12.38
C ASN A 146 24.61 -17.82 -13.46
N GLU A 147 23.72 -16.84 -13.45
CA GLU A 147 23.72 -15.74 -14.42
C GLU A 147 23.35 -14.41 -13.75
N LEU A 148 24.21 -13.41 -13.92
CA LEU A 148 23.97 -12.00 -13.60
C LEU A 148 24.24 -11.16 -14.86
N VAL A 149 23.22 -10.93 -15.69
CA VAL A 149 23.37 -10.33 -17.03
C VAL A 149 22.46 -9.12 -17.24
N THR A 150 22.96 -8.11 -17.96
CA THR A 150 22.12 -7.01 -18.44
C THR A 150 22.14 -6.94 -19.96
N THR A 151 20.96 -6.73 -20.54
CA THR A 151 20.76 -6.45 -21.95
C THR A 151 20.76 -4.94 -22.22
N ASN A 152 21.17 -4.55 -23.43
CA ASN A 152 21.24 -3.14 -23.81
C ASN A 152 19.86 -2.45 -23.91
N HIS A 153 18.77 -3.18 -23.89
CA HIS A 153 17.40 -2.66 -23.97
C HIS A 153 16.61 -2.89 -22.67
N SER A 154 17.32 -3.16 -21.57
CA SER A 154 16.78 -3.28 -20.23
C SER A 154 15.97 -2.04 -19.82
N LYS A 155 14.86 -2.27 -19.10
CA LYS A 155 13.93 -1.24 -18.61
C LYS A 155 13.87 -1.19 -17.08
N PHE A 156 14.45 -2.20 -16.42
CA PHE A 156 14.50 -2.34 -14.96
C PHE A 156 13.12 -2.24 -14.31
N GLY A 157 12.11 -2.85 -14.92
CA GLY A 157 10.73 -2.84 -14.43
C GLY A 157 9.88 -1.64 -14.85
N ASN A 158 10.49 -0.59 -15.44
CA ASN A 158 9.78 0.61 -15.87
C ASN A 158 9.02 0.39 -17.19
N GLY A 159 7.80 0.94 -17.30
CA GLY A 159 6.90 0.89 -18.46
C GLY A 159 7.29 1.82 -19.62
N ILE A 160 8.58 1.98 -19.86
CA ILE A 160 9.11 2.81 -20.96
C ILE A 160 9.47 1.97 -22.18
N ILE A 161 9.78 2.64 -23.29
CA ILE A 161 10.27 2.06 -24.54
C ILE A 161 11.66 2.61 -24.82
N LYS A 162 12.57 1.77 -25.31
CA LYS A 162 13.89 2.19 -25.77
C LYS A 162 13.85 2.61 -27.24
N VAL A 163 14.79 3.46 -27.66
CA VAL A 163 14.93 3.88 -29.07
C VAL A 163 14.88 2.66 -29.99
N ASP A 164 14.11 2.74 -31.08
CA ASP A 164 13.85 1.68 -32.07
C ASP A 164 13.13 0.41 -31.55
N GLU A 165 12.60 0.42 -30.32
CA GLU A 165 11.63 -0.59 -29.89
C GLU A 165 10.21 -0.20 -30.34
N LYS A 166 9.39 -1.22 -30.62
CA LYS A 166 7.98 -1.05 -30.96
C LYS A 166 7.11 -0.97 -29.70
N GLU A 167 5.94 -0.35 -29.80
CA GLU A 167 4.98 -0.23 -28.68
C GLU A 167 4.54 -1.57 -28.09
N GLU A 168 4.52 -2.63 -28.90
CA GLU A 168 4.15 -4.00 -28.49
C GLU A 168 5.02 -4.59 -27.37
N VAL A 169 6.26 -4.12 -27.20
CA VAL A 169 7.15 -4.60 -26.13
C VAL A 169 7.03 -3.79 -24.83
N ARG A 170 6.13 -2.80 -24.78
CA ARG A 170 5.90 -2.01 -23.57
C ARG A 170 5.21 -2.86 -22.50
N ILE A 171 5.69 -2.71 -21.28
CA ILE A 171 5.07 -3.34 -20.13
C ILE A 171 4.02 -2.40 -19.56
N TRP A 172 2.79 -2.90 -19.48
CA TRP A 172 1.67 -2.26 -18.82
C TRP A 172 1.32 -3.03 -17.54
N LEU A 173 0.93 -2.31 -16.51
CA LEU A 173 0.40 -2.86 -15.26
C LEU A 173 -1.13 -2.80 -15.31
N GLU A 174 -1.79 -3.96 -15.45
CA GLU A 174 -3.23 -4.07 -15.70
C GLU A 174 -4.03 -4.09 -14.39
N LEU A 175 -4.20 -2.92 -13.77
CA LEU A 175 -4.87 -2.81 -12.46
C LEU A 175 -6.40 -2.88 -12.56
N CYS A 176 -7.04 -3.33 -11.49
CA CYS A 176 -8.50 -3.34 -11.21
C CYS A 176 -9.41 -4.08 -12.20
N ASN A 177 -9.04 -4.23 -13.47
CA ASN A 177 -9.87 -4.82 -14.51
C ASN A 177 -9.07 -5.86 -15.30
N GLU A 178 -9.66 -7.04 -15.52
CA GLU A 178 -9.03 -8.13 -16.29
C GLU A 178 -9.02 -7.85 -17.80
N ASN A 179 -9.92 -6.99 -18.32
CA ASN A 179 -9.93 -6.57 -19.73
C ASN A 179 -8.86 -5.52 -20.08
N THR A 180 -7.99 -5.15 -19.13
CA THR A 180 -6.87 -4.21 -19.29
C THR A 180 -7.25 -2.73 -19.46
N GLY A 181 -8.54 -2.37 -19.45
CA GLY A 181 -9.03 -1.00 -19.66
C GLY A 181 -8.56 0.01 -18.60
N ARG A 182 -8.05 -0.49 -17.47
CA ARG A 182 -7.48 0.30 -16.37
C ARG A 182 -5.96 0.17 -16.22
N LYS A 183 -5.26 -0.24 -17.28
CA LYS A 183 -3.79 -0.36 -17.29
C LYS A 183 -3.04 0.96 -17.12
N VAL A 184 -1.93 0.92 -16.39
CA VAL A 184 -1.04 2.07 -16.11
C VAL A 184 0.39 1.70 -16.48
N LEU A 185 1.27 2.68 -16.70
CA LEU A 185 2.70 2.38 -16.87
C LEU A 185 3.36 2.27 -15.50
N PRO A 186 3.97 1.13 -15.16
CA PRO A 186 4.72 1.04 -13.91
C PRO A 186 5.98 1.90 -13.99
N PHE A 187 6.37 2.50 -12.88
CA PHE A 187 7.63 3.21 -12.80
C PHE A 187 8.23 3.14 -11.39
N ASP A 188 9.56 3.27 -11.31
CA ASP A 188 10.27 3.40 -10.06
C ASP A 188 9.90 4.69 -9.31
N GLY A 189 9.48 4.54 -8.05
CA GLY A 189 8.91 5.61 -7.22
C GLY A 189 7.41 5.85 -7.40
N MET A 190 6.66 4.98 -8.07
CA MET A 190 5.20 5.11 -8.19
C MET A 190 4.51 4.99 -6.82
N LEU A 191 3.64 5.95 -6.49
CA LEU A 191 2.85 5.98 -5.25
C LEU A 191 1.44 5.43 -5.48
N PRO A 192 0.73 4.93 -4.44
CA PRO A 192 -0.62 4.38 -4.61
C PRO A 192 -1.61 5.44 -5.12
N GLY A 193 -1.41 6.71 -4.78
CA GLY A 193 -2.19 7.83 -5.31
C GLY A 193 -2.04 8.00 -6.83
N ASP A 194 -0.85 7.77 -7.37
CA ASP A 194 -0.59 7.82 -8.81
C ASP A 194 -1.34 6.71 -9.55
N ALA A 195 -1.26 5.49 -9.00
CA ALA A 195 -1.94 4.32 -9.56
C ALA A 195 -3.46 4.50 -9.53
N PHE A 196 -4.01 5.07 -8.46
CA PHE A 196 -5.43 5.39 -8.40
C PHE A 196 -5.81 6.46 -9.41
N LEU A 197 -5.13 7.61 -9.41
CA LEU A 197 -5.41 8.73 -10.32
C LEU A 197 -5.40 8.26 -11.78
N TRP A 198 -4.40 7.45 -12.15
CA TRP A 198 -4.26 6.96 -13.51
C TRP A 198 -5.25 5.85 -13.85
N SER A 199 -5.52 4.91 -12.92
CA SER A 199 -6.50 3.84 -13.16
C SER A 199 -7.93 4.35 -13.30
N ARG A 200 -8.21 5.54 -12.76
CA ARG A 200 -9.49 6.26 -12.83
C ARG A 200 -9.46 7.33 -13.93
N PHE A 201 -10.59 8.04 -14.10
CA PHE A 201 -10.75 9.15 -15.06
C PHE A 201 -10.34 8.79 -16.50
N ARG A 202 -10.75 7.61 -16.98
CA ARG A 202 -10.37 7.07 -18.31
C ARG A 202 -11.01 7.81 -19.49
N ASP A 203 -12.06 8.57 -19.20
CA ASP A 203 -12.73 9.52 -20.07
C ASP A 203 -11.89 10.80 -20.30
N ASP A 204 -11.06 11.22 -19.32
CA ASP A 204 -10.19 12.40 -19.42
C ASP A 204 -8.92 12.13 -20.24
N LYS A 205 -9.04 12.15 -21.57
CA LYS A 205 -7.93 11.79 -22.48
C LYS A 205 -6.68 12.67 -22.33
N ILE A 206 -6.85 13.95 -21.96
CA ILE A 206 -5.72 14.86 -21.75
C ILE A 206 -4.91 14.39 -20.55
N LEU A 207 -5.57 14.10 -19.43
CA LEU A 207 -4.94 13.56 -18.24
C LEU A 207 -4.20 12.26 -18.57
N GLN A 208 -4.87 11.31 -19.23
CA GLN A 208 -4.28 10.01 -19.57
C GLN A 208 -2.99 10.15 -20.40
N ASN A 209 -2.99 11.03 -21.41
CA ASN A 209 -1.81 11.30 -22.23
C ASN A 209 -0.68 11.97 -21.44
N LYS A 210 -1.01 12.93 -20.55
CA LYS A 210 -0.03 13.58 -19.69
C LYS A 210 0.67 12.61 -18.74
N LEU A 211 -0.05 11.65 -18.19
CA LEU A 211 0.53 10.63 -17.30
C LEU A 211 1.49 9.68 -18.05
N VAL A 212 1.21 9.37 -19.32
CA VAL A 212 2.19 8.69 -20.20
C VAL A 212 3.44 9.55 -20.39
N GLU A 213 3.27 10.82 -20.76
CA GLU A 213 4.40 11.76 -20.94
C GLU A 213 5.25 11.89 -19.66
N PHE A 214 4.64 11.92 -18.48
CA PHE A 214 5.36 12.02 -17.21
C PHE A 214 6.28 10.82 -17.00
N THR A 215 5.78 9.62 -17.26
CA THR A 215 6.55 8.38 -17.13
C THR A 215 7.69 8.33 -18.14
N GLU A 216 7.44 8.71 -19.40
CA GLU A 216 8.48 8.71 -20.43
C GLU A 216 9.56 9.76 -20.20
N LYS A 217 9.22 10.92 -19.63
CA LYS A 217 10.19 11.97 -19.28
C LYS A 217 11.05 11.60 -18.07
N LYS A 218 10.53 10.79 -17.14
CA LYS A 218 11.25 10.40 -15.92
C LYS A 218 12.46 9.50 -16.18
N PHE A 219 12.45 8.73 -17.27
CA PHE A 219 13.52 7.77 -17.57
C PHE A 219 14.09 7.97 -18.96
N ASN A 220 15.38 7.65 -19.11
CA ASN A 220 16.05 7.76 -20.39
C ASN A 220 15.73 6.57 -21.31
N ASN A 221 15.31 6.85 -22.54
CA ASN A 221 14.98 5.84 -23.55
C ASN A 221 16.20 5.31 -24.35
N LYS A 222 17.42 5.77 -24.06
CA LYS A 222 18.64 5.25 -24.69
C LYS A 222 18.90 3.80 -24.30
N ARG A 223 19.51 3.07 -25.24
CA ARG A 223 20.02 1.71 -25.06
C ARG A 223 21.43 1.73 -24.49
N GLY A 224 21.80 0.70 -23.73
CA GLY A 224 23.15 0.50 -23.23
C GLY A 224 23.36 0.81 -21.75
N TYR A 225 22.29 0.95 -20.97
CA TYR A 225 22.42 1.05 -19.51
C TYR A 225 22.82 -0.30 -18.91
N TYR A 226 23.79 -0.26 -18.00
CA TYR A 226 24.27 -1.43 -17.27
C TYR A 226 23.37 -1.74 -16.08
N GLY A 227 23.38 -3.00 -15.67
CA GLY A 227 22.81 -3.43 -14.40
C GLY A 227 23.59 -2.82 -13.24
N LYS A 228 22.96 -2.77 -12.07
CA LYS A 228 23.56 -2.17 -10.87
C LYS A 228 23.33 -3.05 -9.66
N VAL A 229 24.36 -3.16 -8.84
CA VAL A 229 24.30 -3.70 -7.47
C VAL A 229 24.94 -2.66 -6.57
N GLY A 230 24.19 -2.12 -5.61
CA GLY A 230 24.66 -1.10 -4.68
C GLY A 230 25.66 -1.65 -3.65
N ASP A 231 26.26 -0.74 -2.89
CA ASP A 231 27.27 -1.07 -1.88
C ASP A 231 26.73 -2.01 -0.80
N ARG A 232 27.61 -2.83 -0.22
CA ARG A 232 27.31 -3.77 0.87
C ARG A 232 26.14 -4.72 0.59
N THR A 233 25.78 -4.89 -0.69
CA THR A 233 24.71 -5.80 -1.11
C THR A 233 25.21 -7.23 -1.12
N VAL A 234 24.37 -8.15 -0.65
CA VAL A 234 24.70 -9.57 -0.56
C VAL A 234 23.75 -10.37 -1.46
N ILE A 235 24.30 -11.02 -2.48
CA ILE A 235 23.59 -11.91 -3.41
C ILE A 235 24.27 -13.27 -3.33
N LYS A 236 23.56 -14.29 -2.84
CA LYS A 236 24.13 -15.64 -2.73
C LYS A 236 23.20 -16.74 -3.20
N ASN A 237 23.77 -17.77 -3.83
CA ASN A 237 23.09 -18.99 -4.24
C ASN A 237 21.85 -18.69 -5.12
N CYS A 238 21.92 -17.69 -6.00
CA CYS A 238 20.81 -17.31 -6.89
C CYS A 238 21.02 -17.91 -8.28
N ASN A 239 19.94 -18.21 -8.99
CA ASN A 239 20.04 -18.79 -10.33
C ASN A 239 20.15 -17.69 -11.39
N ILE A 240 19.02 -17.07 -11.76
CA ILE A 240 18.99 -16.07 -12.85
C ILE A 240 18.69 -14.69 -12.28
N ILE A 241 19.58 -13.74 -12.52
CA ILE A 241 19.36 -12.30 -12.29
C ILE A 241 19.64 -11.59 -13.61
N LYS A 242 18.59 -11.03 -14.23
CA LYS A 242 18.66 -10.48 -15.57
C LYS A 242 17.97 -9.13 -15.68
N ASP A 243 18.68 -8.11 -16.16
CA ASP A 243 18.15 -6.75 -16.30
C ASP A 243 17.64 -6.19 -14.95
N VAL A 244 18.45 -6.30 -13.90
CA VAL A 244 18.05 -5.89 -12.54
C VAL A 244 18.94 -4.77 -12.00
N TRP A 245 18.31 -3.75 -11.43
CA TRP A 245 18.94 -2.76 -10.55
C TRP A 245 18.65 -3.09 -9.10
N VAL A 246 19.70 -3.14 -8.28
CA VAL A 246 19.65 -3.46 -6.86
C VAL A 246 20.30 -2.30 -6.09
N GLY A 247 19.55 -1.71 -5.15
CA GLY A 247 20.05 -0.71 -4.22
C GLY A 247 21.04 -1.28 -3.20
N SER A 248 21.63 -0.41 -2.39
CA SER A 248 22.62 -0.79 -1.39
C SER A 248 22.02 -1.62 -0.24
N ASP A 249 22.87 -2.36 0.47
CA ASP A 249 22.53 -3.18 1.62
C ASP A 249 21.46 -4.27 1.36
N ALA A 250 21.09 -4.52 0.10
CA ALA A 250 20.08 -5.52 -0.25
C ALA A 250 20.57 -6.94 0.09
N TYR A 251 19.62 -7.85 0.31
CA TYR A 251 19.95 -9.25 0.59
C TYR A 251 19.13 -10.24 -0.23
N PHE A 252 19.79 -10.91 -1.18
CA PHE A 252 19.21 -11.97 -2.00
C PHE A 252 19.83 -13.32 -1.64
N LYS A 253 18.98 -14.31 -1.39
CA LYS A 253 19.40 -15.69 -1.11
C LYS A 253 18.48 -16.67 -1.82
N GLY A 254 19.02 -17.52 -2.69
CA GLY A 254 18.25 -18.65 -3.25
C GLY A 254 17.17 -18.27 -4.26
N ALA A 255 17.19 -17.05 -4.82
CA ALA A 255 16.18 -16.64 -5.79
C ALA A 255 16.34 -17.44 -7.10
N ASN A 256 15.23 -17.95 -7.64
CA ASN A 256 15.24 -18.75 -8.86
C ASN A 256 15.35 -17.87 -10.11
N LYS A 257 14.59 -16.76 -10.14
CA LYS A 257 14.56 -15.87 -11.29
C LYS A 257 14.15 -14.47 -10.90
N LEU A 258 15.04 -13.51 -11.10
CA LEU A 258 14.79 -12.08 -10.98
C LEU A 258 15.02 -11.45 -12.35
N LYS A 259 13.98 -10.93 -13.00
CA LYS A 259 14.09 -10.40 -14.36
C LYS A 259 13.41 -9.05 -14.54
N ASN A 260 14.14 -8.08 -15.10
CA ASN A 260 13.62 -6.76 -15.42
C ASN A 260 12.99 -6.09 -14.19
N LEU A 261 13.83 -5.86 -13.17
CA LEU A 261 13.39 -5.36 -11.87
C LEU A 261 14.19 -4.11 -11.44
N THR A 262 13.54 -3.24 -10.70
CA THR A 262 14.20 -2.30 -9.78
C THR A 262 13.93 -2.75 -8.35
N VAL A 263 14.98 -2.96 -7.56
CA VAL A 263 14.89 -3.35 -6.15
C VAL A 263 15.54 -2.27 -5.29
N ASN A 264 14.71 -1.41 -4.72
CA ASN A 264 15.15 -0.34 -3.84
C ASN A 264 15.54 -0.90 -2.46
N SER A 265 16.72 -0.52 -1.99
CA SER A 265 17.28 -0.91 -0.71
C SER A 265 18.33 0.10 -0.30
N GLY A 266 18.45 0.31 1.01
CA GLY A 266 19.46 1.17 1.62
C GLY A 266 19.41 1.10 3.15
N PRO A 267 20.23 1.91 3.84
CA PRO A 267 20.23 2.02 5.31
C PRO A 267 18.85 2.38 5.89
N GLU A 268 18.05 3.13 5.15
CA GLU A 268 16.69 3.55 5.49
C GLU A 268 15.66 2.40 5.44
N GLY A 269 15.97 1.31 4.74
CA GLY A 269 15.06 0.18 4.58
C GLY A 269 15.65 -0.94 3.73
N ARG A 270 16.29 -1.92 4.40
CA ARG A 270 16.86 -3.09 3.72
C ARG A 270 15.79 -3.99 3.10
N THR A 271 15.88 -4.21 1.79
CA THR A 271 15.02 -5.13 1.04
C THR A 271 15.63 -6.52 0.92
N GLN A 272 14.78 -7.55 1.06
CA GLN A 272 15.21 -8.95 1.08
C GLN A 272 14.39 -9.82 0.14
N ILE A 273 15.09 -10.66 -0.65
CA ILE A 273 14.49 -11.67 -1.52
C ILE A 273 15.08 -13.05 -1.19
N GLY A 274 14.23 -13.95 -0.71
CA GLY A 274 14.62 -15.27 -0.26
C GLY A 274 14.40 -16.37 -1.29
N GLU A 275 14.45 -17.59 -0.78
CA GLU A 275 14.60 -18.80 -1.57
C GLU A 275 13.36 -19.10 -2.43
N GLY A 276 13.61 -19.61 -3.64
CA GLY A 276 12.58 -20.07 -4.58
C GLY A 276 11.79 -18.97 -5.27
N CYS A 277 12.09 -17.69 -5.02
CA CYS A 277 11.31 -16.58 -5.57
C CYS A 277 11.52 -16.41 -7.08
N GLU A 278 10.42 -16.11 -7.79
CA GLU A 278 10.37 -15.83 -9.23
C GLU A 278 9.66 -14.49 -9.46
N MET A 279 10.40 -13.45 -9.86
CA MET A 279 9.89 -12.09 -9.99
C MET A 279 10.26 -11.50 -11.35
N VAL A 280 9.27 -11.02 -12.10
CA VAL A 280 9.45 -10.54 -13.48
C VAL A 280 8.69 -9.25 -13.72
N ASN A 281 9.35 -8.23 -14.30
CA ASN A 281 8.76 -6.95 -14.68
C ASN A 281 8.13 -6.20 -13.49
N GLY A 282 8.93 -5.64 -12.59
CA GLY A 282 8.36 -4.94 -11.45
C GLY A 282 9.33 -4.07 -10.67
N THR A 283 8.75 -3.29 -9.77
CA THR A 283 9.47 -2.41 -8.85
C THR A 283 9.21 -2.86 -7.42
N ILE A 284 10.26 -2.92 -6.62
CA ILE A 284 10.21 -3.25 -5.19
C ILE A 284 10.75 -2.04 -4.42
N GLY A 285 9.91 -1.49 -3.54
CA GLY A 285 10.24 -0.38 -2.66
C GLY A 285 11.17 -0.77 -1.50
N LEU A 286 11.48 0.19 -0.66
CA LEU A 286 12.40 0.05 0.48
C LEU A 286 11.81 -0.87 1.55
N GLY A 287 12.66 -1.61 2.26
CA GLY A 287 12.26 -2.41 3.42
C GLY A 287 11.37 -3.62 3.09
N CYS A 288 11.24 -4.00 1.82
CA CYS A 288 10.36 -5.08 1.41
C CYS A 288 10.91 -6.47 1.78
N ARG A 289 10.02 -7.41 2.04
CA ARG A 289 10.38 -8.80 2.41
C ARG A 289 9.65 -9.80 1.53
N ILE A 290 10.40 -10.52 0.69
CA ILE A 290 9.88 -11.49 -0.26
C ILE A 290 10.50 -12.85 0.02
N PHE A 291 9.72 -13.85 0.44
CA PHE A 291 10.27 -15.14 0.90
C PHE A 291 9.41 -16.35 0.53
N TYR A 292 10.05 -17.51 0.51
CA TYR A 292 9.40 -18.82 0.46
C TYR A 292 8.60 -19.05 -0.84
N GLY A 293 9.27 -18.95 -1.99
CA GLY A 293 8.68 -19.37 -3.27
C GLY A 293 7.66 -18.41 -3.89
N VAL A 294 7.71 -17.11 -3.56
CA VAL A 294 6.81 -16.09 -4.14
C VAL A 294 6.93 -16.02 -5.65
N LYS A 295 5.80 -15.79 -6.33
CA LYS A 295 5.74 -15.53 -7.77
C LYS A 295 5.13 -14.17 -8.04
N ALA A 296 5.87 -13.28 -8.67
CA ALA A 296 5.39 -11.93 -8.98
C ALA A 296 5.64 -11.58 -10.45
N VAL A 297 4.61 -11.11 -11.16
CA VAL A 297 4.70 -10.78 -12.59
C VAL A 297 3.93 -9.49 -12.87
N ARG A 298 4.60 -8.47 -13.45
CA ARG A 298 4.01 -7.14 -13.70
C ARG A 298 3.41 -6.59 -12.41
N PHE A 299 4.27 -6.08 -11.54
CA PHE A 299 3.86 -5.71 -10.19
C PHE A 299 4.60 -4.48 -9.67
N ILE A 300 4.00 -3.83 -8.68
CA ILE A 300 4.67 -2.86 -7.83
C ILE A 300 4.45 -3.28 -6.38
N MET A 301 5.54 -3.42 -5.64
CA MET A 301 5.54 -3.56 -4.19
C MET A 301 6.03 -2.25 -3.59
N ALA A 302 5.15 -1.53 -2.91
CA ALA A 302 5.51 -0.29 -2.24
C ALA A 302 6.24 -0.57 -0.91
N ASP A 303 6.84 0.46 -0.34
CA ASP A 303 7.70 0.37 0.84
C ASP A 303 7.13 -0.45 2.00
N HIS A 304 8.00 -1.24 2.61
CA HIS A 304 7.72 -2.09 3.78
C HIS A 304 6.62 -3.12 3.56
N SER A 305 6.27 -3.42 2.30
CA SER A 305 5.34 -4.49 1.96
C SER A 305 6.02 -5.87 1.99
N GLN A 306 5.22 -6.92 2.15
CA GLN A 306 5.70 -8.28 2.34
C GLN A 306 4.92 -9.28 1.49
N LEU A 307 5.65 -10.16 0.79
CA LEU A 307 5.11 -11.32 0.10
C LEU A 307 5.75 -12.59 0.66
N LYS A 308 4.96 -13.58 1.04
CA LYS A 308 5.48 -14.81 1.68
C LYS A 308 4.76 -16.07 1.22
N TYR A 309 5.42 -17.21 1.43
CA TYR A 309 4.82 -18.55 1.41
C TYR A 309 4.04 -18.84 0.11
N GLY A 310 4.70 -18.68 -1.03
CA GLY A 310 4.10 -19.00 -2.34
C GLY A 310 3.07 -17.99 -2.85
N ALA A 311 2.94 -16.83 -2.21
CA ALA A 311 2.03 -15.78 -2.67
C ALA A 311 2.28 -15.42 -4.15
N ARG A 312 1.19 -15.22 -4.90
CA ARG A 312 1.19 -14.80 -6.30
C ARG A 312 0.68 -13.38 -6.42
N LEU A 313 1.49 -12.49 -6.98
CA LEU A 313 1.13 -11.09 -7.23
C LEU A 313 1.28 -10.79 -8.73
N ILE A 314 0.17 -10.72 -9.45
CA ILE A 314 0.16 -10.60 -10.92
C ILE A 314 -0.62 -9.36 -11.32
N ASN A 315 -0.08 -8.52 -12.20
CA ASN A 315 -0.76 -7.31 -12.68
C ASN A 315 -1.29 -6.43 -11.54
N SER A 316 -0.54 -6.31 -10.44
CA SER A 316 -1.07 -5.75 -9.19
C SER A 316 -0.12 -4.77 -8.52
N TYR A 317 -0.71 -3.82 -7.81
CA TYR A 317 -0.03 -2.85 -6.96
C TYR A 317 -0.30 -3.20 -5.50
N LEU A 318 0.75 -3.47 -4.73
CA LEU A 318 0.69 -3.74 -3.30
C LEU A 318 1.19 -2.52 -2.52
N GLY A 319 0.28 -1.87 -1.80
CA GLY A 319 0.53 -0.65 -1.02
C GLY A 319 1.47 -0.84 0.17
N GLN A 320 1.89 0.30 0.73
CA GLN A 320 2.89 0.33 1.78
C GLN A 320 2.43 -0.41 3.04
N ASN A 321 3.39 -1.02 3.75
CA ASN A 321 3.13 -1.80 4.97
C ASN A 321 2.12 -2.95 4.82
N ALA A 322 1.79 -3.36 3.58
CA ALA A 322 0.87 -4.46 3.34
C ALA A 322 1.58 -5.82 3.43
N THR A 323 0.85 -6.86 3.85
CA THR A 323 1.36 -8.23 3.89
C THR A 323 0.40 -9.17 3.16
N ILE A 324 0.93 -9.90 2.19
CA ILE A 324 0.25 -11.05 1.57
C ILE A 324 1.11 -12.29 1.79
N SER A 325 0.48 -13.34 2.30
CA SER A 325 1.07 -14.68 2.43
C SER A 325 0.15 -15.67 1.75
N CYS A 326 0.67 -16.71 1.11
CA CYS A 326 -0.14 -17.92 0.82
C CYS A 326 -1.33 -17.73 -0.15
N CYS A 327 -1.41 -16.62 -0.89
CA CYS A 327 -2.60 -16.22 -1.64
C CYS A 327 -2.32 -15.86 -3.09
N GLU A 328 -3.38 -15.75 -3.89
CA GLU A 328 -3.32 -15.34 -5.28
C GLU A 328 -4.07 -14.02 -5.49
N VAL A 329 -3.34 -13.02 -5.99
CA VAL A 329 -3.82 -11.66 -6.24
C VAL A 329 -3.53 -11.29 -7.69
N LEU A 330 -4.60 -11.00 -8.45
CA LEU A 330 -4.52 -10.58 -9.85
C LEU A 330 -5.24 -9.26 -10.11
N ASN A 331 -4.69 -8.46 -11.02
CA ASN A 331 -5.33 -7.25 -11.53
C ASN A 331 -5.92 -6.38 -10.41
N SER A 332 -5.15 -6.13 -9.35
CA SER A 332 -5.64 -5.48 -8.13
C SER A 332 -4.81 -4.26 -7.75
N LEU A 333 -5.49 -3.19 -7.34
CA LEU A 333 -4.89 -2.00 -6.74
C LEU A 333 -5.20 -2.02 -5.24
N ILE A 334 -4.17 -2.26 -4.43
CA ILE A 334 -4.28 -2.42 -2.98
C ILE A 334 -3.56 -1.26 -2.30
N PHE A 335 -4.30 -0.48 -1.53
CA PHE A 335 -3.76 0.65 -0.75
C PHE A 335 -3.06 0.17 0.53
N PRO A 336 -2.37 1.07 1.26
CA PRO A 336 -1.56 0.72 2.42
C PRO A 336 -2.30 -0.04 3.54
N ALA A 337 -1.50 -0.74 4.36
CA ALA A 337 -1.94 -1.48 5.54
C ALA A 337 -2.98 -2.59 5.25
N HIS A 338 -2.83 -3.26 4.12
CA HIS A 338 -3.61 -4.45 3.77
C HIS A 338 -3.01 -5.71 4.39
N GLU A 339 -3.86 -6.57 4.96
CA GLU A 339 -3.44 -7.84 5.56
C GLU A 339 -4.20 -9.01 4.92
N GLN A 340 -3.44 -10.01 4.45
CA GLN A 340 -3.96 -11.26 3.87
C GLN A 340 -2.95 -12.39 4.15
N HIS A 341 -3.06 -13.02 5.31
CA HIS A 341 -1.99 -13.89 5.83
C HIS A 341 -2.19 -15.39 5.62
N HIS A 342 -3.40 -15.83 5.24
CA HIS A 342 -3.80 -17.22 5.35
C HIS A 342 -4.05 -17.86 3.98
N ASN A 343 -3.74 -19.15 3.85
CA ASN A 343 -3.92 -19.93 2.63
C ASN A 343 -5.33 -19.82 2.03
N ASN A 344 -5.38 -20.01 0.71
CA ASN A 344 -6.59 -20.23 -0.09
C ASN A 344 -7.55 -19.04 -0.21
N SER A 345 -7.06 -17.80 -0.10
CA SER A 345 -7.87 -16.65 -0.54
C SER A 345 -7.43 -16.16 -1.93
N PHE A 346 -8.42 -15.71 -2.69
CA PHE A 346 -8.32 -15.26 -4.08
C PHE A 346 -8.86 -13.84 -4.18
N LEU A 347 -8.08 -12.94 -4.77
CA LEU A 347 -8.46 -11.53 -4.94
C LEU A 347 -8.16 -11.06 -6.36
N CYS A 348 -9.22 -10.84 -7.15
CA CYS A 348 -9.11 -10.43 -8.55
C CYS A 348 -9.97 -9.22 -8.88
N ALA A 349 -9.50 -8.43 -9.84
CA ALA A 349 -10.20 -7.27 -10.39
C ALA A 349 -10.73 -6.33 -9.30
N ALA A 350 -9.84 -5.93 -8.38
CA ALA A 350 -10.20 -5.25 -7.16
C ALA A 350 -9.53 -3.88 -7.00
N LEU A 351 -10.28 -2.94 -6.42
CA LEU A 351 -9.72 -1.81 -5.70
C LEU A 351 -9.96 -2.02 -4.21
N VAL A 352 -8.89 -2.13 -3.44
CA VAL A 352 -8.93 -2.25 -1.98
C VAL A 352 -8.37 -0.98 -1.36
N MET A 353 -9.22 -0.17 -0.72
CA MET A 353 -8.87 1.17 -0.22
C MET A 353 -8.09 1.19 1.11
N GLY A 354 -7.44 0.07 1.45
CA GLY A 354 -6.45 -0.01 2.53
C GLY A 354 -7.06 -0.35 3.89
N GLN A 355 -6.20 -0.57 4.88
CA GLN A 355 -6.58 -1.02 6.24
C GLN A 355 -7.46 -2.27 6.26
N SER A 356 -7.48 -3.02 5.17
CA SER A 356 -8.35 -4.18 4.97
C SER A 356 -7.72 -5.44 5.57
N ASN A 357 -8.57 -6.40 5.92
CA ASN A 357 -8.13 -7.72 6.38
C ASN A 357 -8.93 -8.79 5.65
N ILE A 358 -8.32 -9.48 4.69
CA ILE A 358 -8.96 -10.55 3.93
C ILE A 358 -8.67 -11.89 4.61
N ALA A 359 -9.71 -12.51 5.14
CA ALA A 359 -9.60 -13.76 5.86
C ALA A 359 -9.36 -14.97 4.94
N ALA A 360 -8.96 -16.10 5.55
CA ALA A 360 -8.71 -17.36 4.85
C ALA A 360 -9.96 -17.84 4.08
N GLY A 361 -9.73 -18.42 2.90
CA GLY A 361 -10.80 -18.98 2.08
C GLY A 361 -11.71 -17.96 1.40
N ALA A 362 -11.46 -16.65 1.54
CA ALA A 362 -12.23 -15.64 0.83
C ALA A 362 -11.99 -15.75 -0.69
N THR A 363 -13.05 -15.97 -1.46
CA THR A 363 -13.02 -16.14 -2.92
C THR A 363 -13.65 -14.93 -3.60
N ILE A 364 -12.82 -13.94 -3.91
CA ILE A 364 -13.23 -12.68 -4.50
C ILE A 364 -12.68 -12.64 -5.94
N GLY A 365 -13.35 -13.36 -6.83
CA GLY A 365 -12.93 -13.57 -8.23
C GLY A 365 -13.91 -12.95 -9.22
N SER A 366 -13.40 -12.28 -10.26
CA SER A 366 -14.24 -11.61 -11.28
C SER A 366 -14.69 -12.55 -12.42
N ASN A 367 -13.98 -13.65 -12.66
CA ASN A 367 -14.15 -14.50 -13.85
C ASN A 367 -14.86 -15.85 -13.56
N HIS A 368 -15.25 -16.53 -14.65
CA HIS A 368 -15.97 -17.82 -14.72
C HIS A 368 -17.51 -17.78 -14.56
N ASN A 369 -18.17 -16.65 -14.82
CA ASN A 369 -19.64 -16.55 -14.82
C ASN A 369 -20.28 -16.57 -16.23
N SER A 370 -19.57 -17.06 -17.26
CA SER A 370 -19.94 -17.08 -18.70
C SER A 370 -20.08 -15.73 -19.41
N ARG A 371 -19.82 -14.60 -18.72
CA ARG A 371 -19.77 -13.25 -19.30
C ARG A 371 -18.33 -12.77 -19.48
N SER A 372 -18.16 -11.62 -20.15
CA SER A 372 -16.86 -10.94 -20.27
C SER A 372 -16.27 -10.68 -18.88
N ALA A 373 -14.95 -10.81 -18.73
CA ALA A 373 -14.24 -10.54 -17.47
C ALA A 373 -14.00 -9.02 -17.32
N ASP A 374 -15.08 -8.25 -17.20
CA ASP A 374 -15.05 -6.79 -17.06
C ASP A 374 -15.55 -6.29 -15.69
N GLY A 375 -15.98 -7.20 -14.81
CA GLY A 375 -16.46 -6.88 -13.48
C GLY A 375 -15.36 -6.40 -12.53
N GLU A 376 -15.70 -5.47 -11.64
CA GLU A 376 -14.80 -4.89 -10.64
C GLU A 376 -15.46 -4.89 -9.27
N ILE A 377 -14.65 -5.04 -8.23
CA ILE A 377 -15.08 -4.86 -6.84
C ILE A 377 -14.33 -3.68 -6.22
N ILE A 378 -15.06 -2.81 -5.52
CA ILE A 378 -14.50 -1.67 -4.80
C ILE A 378 -14.78 -1.86 -3.31
N MET A 379 -13.71 -1.98 -2.54
CA MET A 379 -13.75 -2.22 -1.11
C MET A 379 -13.21 -1.00 -0.38
N GLY A 380 -14.08 -0.36 0.39
CA GLY A 380 -13.73 0.77 1.26
C GLY A 380 -12.67 0.42 2.30
N ARG A 381 -12.17 1.46 2.97
CA ARG A 381 -11.10 1.34 3.96
C ARG A 381 -11.56 0.46 5.12
N GLY A 382 -10.74 -0.47 5.59
CA GLY A 382 -11.16 -1.35 6.69
C GLY A 382 -12.06 -2.52 6.30
N PHE A 383 -12.25 -2.79 4.99
CA PHE A 383 -13.05 -3.91 4.52
C PHE A 383 -12.53 -5.26 5.07
N TRP A 384 -13.44 -6.09 5.58
CA TRP A 384 -13.11 -7.35 6.20
C TRP A 384 -14.10 -8.45 5.80
N PRO A 385 -13.79 -9.25 4.77
CA PRO A 385 -14.52 -10.48 4.50
C PRO A 385 -14.09 -11.55 5.51
N GLY A 386 -15.05 -12.13 6.22
CA GLY A 386 -14.85 -13.25 7.13
C GLY A 386 -14.37 -14.51 6.41
N LEU A 387 -14.15 -15.57 7.18
CA LEU A 387 -13.69 -16.86 6.63
C LEU A 387 -14.65 -17.36 5.55
N CYS A 388 -14.09 -17.87 4.44
CA CYS A 388 -14.87 -18.50 3.37
C CYS A 388 -16.02 -17.62 2.82
N VAL A 389 -15.78 -16.32 2.67
CA VAL A 389 -16.71 -15.41 1.98
C VAL A 389 -16.49 -15.50 0.47
N SER A 390 -17.55 -15.72 -0.30
CA SER A 390 -17.53 -15.57 -1.76
C SER A 390 -18.37 -14.35 -2.18
N LEU A 391 -17.83 -13.52 -3.07
CA LEU A 391 -18.48 -12.29 -3.52
C LEU A 391 -18.61 -12.26 -5.03
N LYS A 392 -19.71 -11.69 -5.52
CA LYS A 392 -19.95 -11.47 -6.94
C LYS A 392 -19.55 -10.06 -7.37
N HIS A 393 -18.81 -9.97 -8.48
CA HIS A 393 -18.58 -8.72 -9.21
C HIS A 393 -19.80 -8.41 -10.11
N ASN A 394 -20.23 -7.16 -10.28
CA ASN A 394 -19.73 -5.91 -9.70
C ASN A 394 -20.24 -5.69 -8.27
N SER A 395 -19.39 -5.22 -7.36
CA SER A 395 -19.84 -4.83 -6.01
C SER A 395 -19.07 -3.65 -5.44
N ILE A 396 -19.72 -2.85 -4.60
CA ILE A 396 -19.12 -1.69 -3.91
C ILE A 396 -19.48 -1.74 -2.43
N PHE A 397 -18.49 -1.51 -1.57
CA PHE A 397 -18.63 -1.52 -0.12
C PHE A 397 -18.06 -0.25 0.50
N ALA A 398 -18.83 0.37 1.39
CA ALA A 398 -18.39 1.48 2.24
C ALA A 398 -17.29 1.06 3.22
N SER A 399 -16.72 2.04 3.91
CA SER A 399 -15.62 1.80 4.85
C SER A 399 -16.07 0.96 6.04
N PHE A 400 -15.18 0.07 6.48
CA PHE A 400 -15.36 -0.82 7.63
C PHE A 400 -16.58 -1.74 7.49
N THR A 401 -16.92 -2.14 6.27
CA THR A 401 -17.86 -3.25 6.06
C THR A 401 -17.20 -4.58 6.43
N MET A 402 -17.82 -5.30 7.37
CA MET A 402 -17.49 -6.68 7.68
C MET A 402 -18.52 -7.61 7.05
N ILE A 403 -18.06 -8.73 6.46
CA ILE A 403 -18.95 -9.72 5.84
C ILE A 403 -18.82 -11.03 6.59
N ASN A 404 -19.94 -11.56 7.07
CA ASN A 404 -19.97 -12.85 7.74
C ASN A 404 -19.71 -13.98 6.74
N LYS A 405 -19.18 -15.11 7.22
CA LYS A 405 -18.96 -16.31 6.42
C LYS A 405 -20.20 -16.68 5.61
N GLY A 406 -20.02 -16.99 4.33
CA GLY A 406 -21.09 -17.45 3.44
C GLY A 406 -20.90 -17.02 2.00
N ASP A 407 -21.79 -17.50 1.14
CA ASP A 407 -21.80 -17.17 -0.28
C ASP A 407 -22.75 -16.00 -0.57
N TYR A 408 -22.29 -15.00 -1.31
CA TYR A 408 -23.09 -13.82 -1.67
C TYR A 408 -23.27 -13.80 -3.19
N PRO A 409 -24.34 -14.42 -3.71
CA PRO A 409 -24.48 -14.73 -5.14
C PRO A 409 -24.95 -13.55 -6.00
N ALA A 410 -25.18 -12.38 -5.42
CA ALA A 410 -25.69 -11.19 -6.10
C ALA A 410 -24.71 -10.02 -5.98
N GLU A 411 -24.77 -9.12 -6.95
CA GLU A 411 -24.07 -7.84 -6.91
C GLU A 411 -24.56 -7.01 -5.70
N LEU A 412 -23.63 -6.40 -4.95
CA LEU A 412 -23.90 -5.64 -3.74
C LEU A 412 -23.44 -4.19 -3.88
N ASN A 413 -24.31 -3.26 -3.52
CA ASN A 413 -23.98 -1.85 -3.34
C ASN A 413 -24.29 -1.45 -1.89
N ILE A 414 -23.25 -1.38 -1.05
CA ILE A 414 -23.39 -1.20 0.40
C ILE A 414 -22.90 0.21 0.78
N PRO A 415 -23.82 1.18 0.95
CA PRO A 415 -23.47 2.56 1.31
C PRO A 415 -23.34 2.77 2.83
N ILE A 416 -23.60 1.74 3.64
CA ILE A 416 -23.62 1.82 5.11
C ILE A 416 -22.24 1.42 5.66
N PRO A 417 -21.48 2.33 6.28
CA PRO A 417 -20.18 2.01 6.84
C PRO A 417 -20.32 1.31 8.20
N PHE A 418 -19.22 0.77 8.69
CA PHE A 418 -19.14 0.10 10.01
C PHE A 418 -20.19 -1.00 10.22
N CYS A 419 -20.63 -1.66 9.15
CA CYS A 419 -21.71 -2.63 9.20
C CYS A 419 -21.21 -4.07 9.20
N LEU A 420 -22.08 -4.99 9.61
CA LEU A 420 -21.94 -6.42 9.34
C LEU A 420 -23.00 -6.85 8.33
N ILE A 421 -22.57 -7.51 7.26
CA ILE A 421 -23.43 -8.16 6.28
C ILE A 421 -23.47 -9.66 6.59
N SER A 422 -24.65 -10.26 6.54
CA SER A 422 -24.84 -11.70 6.71
C SER A 422 -25.82 -12.23 5.68
N ASN A 423 -25.46 -13.33 5.02
CA ASN A 423 -26.39 -14.08 4.19
C ASN A 423 -27.27 -14.98 5.08
N ASP A 424 -28.56 -14.65 5.23
CA ASP A 424 -29.53 -15.47 5.95
C ASP A 424 -30.20 -16.43 4.95
N THR A 425 -29.60 -17.60 4.79
CA THR A 425 -30.07 -18.63 3.86
C THR A 425 -31.39 -19.25 4.28
N LYS A 426 -31.75 -19.21 5.56
CA LYS A 426 -33.00 -19.80 6.07
C LYS A 426 -34.21 -18.98 5.63
N ASN A 427 -34.10 -17.67 5.71
CA ASN A 427 -35.19 -16.75 5.37
C ASN A 427 -35.09 -16.18 3.95
N ASP A 428 -34.12 -16.67 3.16
CA ASP A 428 -33.76 -16.15 1.83
C ASP A 428 -33.65 -14.62 1.82
N GLN A 429 -32.76 -14.08 2.65
CA GLN A 429 -32.58 -12.64 2.76
C GLN A 429 -31.13 -12.25 3.04
N LEU A 430 -30.76 -11.05 2.62
CA LEU A 430 -29.53 -10.39 3.07
C LEU A 430 -29.83 -9.62 4.35
N THR A 431 -29.04 -9.80 5.40
CA THR A 431 -29.18 -9.03 6.65
C THR A 431 -28.03 -8.07 6.81
N ILE A 432 -28.33 -6.80 7.08
CA ILE A 432 -27.34 -5.76 7.35
C ILE A 432 -27.55 -5.22 8.74
N MET A 433 -26.45 -5.18 9.50
CA MET A 433 -26.39 -4.62 10.83
C MET A 433 -25.50 -3.37 10.83
N PRO A 434 -26.08 -2.16 10.75
CA PRO A 434 -25.31 -0.92 10.82
C PRO A 434 -24.65 -0.76 12.20
N ALA A 435 -23.56 0.00 12.26
CA ALA A 435 -22.79 0.26 13.49
C ALA A 435 -22.31 -1.00 14.25
N TYR A 436 -22.20 -2.15 13.57
CA TYR A 436 -21.79 -3.43 14.16
C TYR A 436 -20.47 -3.30 14.93
N TRP A 437 -19.46 -2.64 14.34
CA TRP A 437 -18.14 -2.53 14.97
C TRP A 437 -18.22 -1.87 16.33
N PHE A 438 -18.93 -0.74 16.41
CA PHE A 438 -19.06 0.00 17.65
C PHE A 438 -19.85 -0.77 18.71
N LEU A 439 -20.92 -1.47 18.30
CA LEU A 439 -21.81 -2.19 19.21
C LEU A 439 -21.23 -3.53 19.69
N TYR A 440 -20.44 -4.22 18.85
CA TYR A 440 -20.06 -5.62 19.09
C TYR A 440 -18.57 -5.93 19.02
N ASN A 441 -17.76 -5.10 18.34
CA ASN A 441 -16.35 -5.40 18.07
C ASN A 441 -15.42 -4.17 18.20
N MET A 442 -15.66 -3.34 19.21
CA MET A 442 -14.91 -2.09 19.41
C MET A 442 -13.42 -2.34 19.63
N TYR A 443 -13.06 -3.45 20.30
CA TYR A 443 -11.67 -3.83 20.55
C TYR A 443 -10.89 -3.98 19.24
N ALA A 444 -11.41 -4.73 18.27
CA ALA A 444 -10.70 -4.94 17.01
C ALA A 444 -10.63 -3.67 16.16
N LEU A 445 -11.70 -2.87 16.11
CA LEU A 445 -11.72 -1.59 15.39
C LEU A 445 -10.61 -0.66 15.89
N ALA A 446 -10.57 -0.40 17.20
CA ALA A 446 -9.61 0.52 17.79
C ALA A 446 -8.17 -0.03 17.76
N ARG A 447 -7.99 -1.32 18.08
CA ARG A 447 -6.66 -1.95 18.08
C ARG A 447 -6.04 -1.97 16.69
N ASN A 448 -6.83 -2.20 15.64
CA ASN A 448 -6.30 -2.24 14.28
C ASN A 448 -5.78 -0.87 13.85
N ALA A 449 -6.53 0.21 14.08
CA ALA A 449 -6.05 1.57 13.82
C ALA A 449 -4.73 1.88 14.53
N TRP A 450 -4.62 1.53 15.82
CA TRP A 450 -3.38 1.66 16.59
C TRP A 450 -2.23 0.82 15.99
N LYS A 451 -2.50 -0.43 15.61
CA LYS A 451 -1.49 -1.33 15.00
C LYS A 451 -0.97 -0.80 13.67
N TYR A 452 -1.84 -0.25 12.82
CA TYR A 452 -1.42 0.25 11.52
C TYR A 452 -0.45 1.43 11.67
N ALA A 453 -0.75 2.37 12.56
CA ALA A 453 0.15 3.48 12.87
C ALA A 453 1.52 2.99 13.40
N HIS A 454 1.54 2.01 14.30
CA HIS A 454 2.79 1.44 14.85
C HIS A 454 3.60 0.61 13.85
N ARG A 455 2.94 0.09 12.80
CA ARG A 455 3.58 -0.70 11.75
C ARG A 455 4.10 0.15 10.61
N ASP A 456 3.69 1.42 10.51
CA ASP A 456 4.18 2.32 9.46
C ASP A 456 5.64 2.68 9.69
N LYS A 457 6.52 1.99 8.98
CA LYS A 457 7.98 2.15 9.05
C LYS A 457 8.55 2.91 7.87
N ARG A 458 7.69 3.50 7.03
CA ARG A 458 8.14 4.26 5.86
C ARG A 458 9.09 5.38 6.27
N PHE A 459 10.20 5.46 5.55
CA PHE A 459 11.10 6.59 5.60
C PHE A 459 10.49 7.77 4.83
N ASP A 460 10.04 7.52 3.60
CA ASP A 460 9.32 8.50 2.78
C ASP A 460 7.83 8.55 3.14
N LYS A 461 7.38 9.72 3.61
CA LYS A 461 5.98 10.02 3.94
C LYS A 461 5.35 11.06 3.01
N THR A 462 5.80 11.12 1.75
CA THR A 462 5.26 12.02 0.71
C THR A 462 3.73 12.00 0.64
N GLN A 463 3.11 10.82 0.70
CA GLN A 463 1.67 10.70 0.97
C GLN A 463 1.42 10.51 2.48
N GLU A 464 0.72 11.49 3.06
CA GLU A 464 0.20 11.42 4.43
C GLU A 464 -0.90 10.35 4.50
N LEU A 465 -0.74 9.34 5.36
CA LEU A 465 -1.69 8.23 5.48
C LEU A 465 -2.58 8.42 6.71
N GLU A 466 -3.89 8.25 6.54
CA GLU A 466 -4.84 8.33 7.66
C GLU A 466 -5.22 6.93 8.16
N TYR A 467 -4.90 6.62 9.42
CA TYR A 467 -5.19 5.33 10.07
C TYR A 467 -6.40 5.36 11.01
N ASN A 468 -6.93 6.53 11.33
CA ASN A 468 -8.10 6.67 12.18
C ASN A 468 -9.35 6.17 11.44
N TYR A 469 -10.15 5.33 12.11
CA TYR A 469 -11.39 4.85 11.55
C TYR A 469 -12.46 5.94 11.47
N LEU A 470 -12.43 6.97 12.33
CA LEU A 470 -13.22 8.20 12.19
C LEU A 470 -12.37 9.26 11.46
N ALA A 471 -12.57 9.37 10.15
CA ALA A 471 -11.91 10.34 9.30
C ALA A 471 -12.88 10.92 8.27
N PRO A 472 -12.53 11.97 7.52
CA PRO A 472 -13.49 12.67 6.68
C PRO A 472 -14.27 11.79 5.69
N ASP A 473 -13.64 10.75 5.15
CA ASP A 473 -14.29 9.76 4.26
C ASP A 473 -15.41 8.99 4.98
N SER A 474 -15.07 8.32 6.09
CA SER A 474 -16.01 7.48 6.84
C SER A 474 -17.08 8.31 7.57
N ILE A 475 -16.76 9.53 7.98
CA ILE A 475 -17.72 10.48 8.56
C ILE A 475 -18.77 10.89 7.52
N ASN A 476 -18.36 11.18 6.28
CA ASN A 476 -19.27 11.45 5.18
C ASN A 476 -20.15 10.24 4.83
N GLU A 477 -19.58 9.02 4.87
CA GLU A 477 -20.35 7.78 4.70
C GLU A 477 -21.36 7.57 5.83
N ILE A 478 -21.06 7.97 7.08
CA ILE A 478 -22.04 7.90 8.19
C ILE A 478 -23.22 8.84 7.92
N PHE A 479 -23.00 10.07 7.45
CA PHE A 479 -24.11 10.96 7.06
C PHE A 479 -24.99 10.34 5.97
N THR A 480 -24.36 9.75 4.95
CA THR A 480 -25.07 9.03 3.89
C THR A 480 -25.90 7.88 4.47
N ALA A 481 -25.33 7.15 5.44
CA ALA A 481 -26.04 6.07 6.12
C ALA A 481 -27.22 6.59 6.96
N LEU A 482 -27.10 7.71 7.68
CA LEU A 482 -28.21 8.31 8.42
C LEU A 482 -29.40 8.58 7.50
N GLU A 483 -29.18 9.24 6.35
CA GLU A 483 -30.23 9.52 5.36
C GLU A 483 -30.90 8.23 4.85
N LYS A 484 -30.11 7.18 4.59
CA LYS A 484 -30.63 5.87 4.19
C LYS A 484 -31.45 5.20 5.30
N LEU A 485 -30.98 5.25 6.55
CA LEU A 485 -31.71 4.69 7.69
C LEU A 485 -33.02 5.45 7.94
N GLU A 486 -33.02 6.78 7.80
CA GLU A 486 -34.24 7.61 7.84
C GLU A 486 -35.23 7.18 6.76
N LEU A 487 -34.79 7.07 5.50
CA LEU A 487 -35.63 6.63 4.39
C LEU A 487 -36.24 5.23 4.64
N TYR A 488 -35.42 4.23 4.93
CA TYR A 488 -35.90 2.85 5.08
C TYR A 488 -36.83 2.70 6.30
N THR A 489 -36.55 3.40 7.39
CA THR A 489 -37.40 3.38 8.60
C THR A 489 -38.75 4.02 8.32
N GLY A 490 -38.75 5.17 7.64
CA GLY A 490 -39.98 5.86 7.26
C GLY A 490 -40.86 5.03 6.34
N LYS A 491 -40.27 4.41 5.31
CA LYS A 491 -41.01 3.48 4.44
C LYS A 491 -41.59 2.30 5.23
N ALA A 492 -40.81 1.71 6.13
CA ALA A 492 -41.30 0.61 6.97
C ALA A 492 -42.49 1.03 7.84
N TYR A 493 -42.44 2.24 8.42
CA TYR A 493 -43.55 2.79 9.21
C TYR A 493 -44.78 3.11 8.36
N LEU A 494 -44.63 3.79 7.22
CA LEU A 494 -45.76 4.11 6.34
C LEU A 494 -46.47 2.84 5.88
N ARG A 495 -45.71 1.78 5.54
CA ARG A 495 -46.27 0.46 5.23
C ARG A 495 -47.01 -0.17 6.41
N SER A 496 -46.49 -0.07 7.64
CA SER A 496 -47.20 -0.61 8.82
C SER A 496 -48.52 0.12 9.09
N GLU A 497 -48.59 1.40 8.73
CA GLU A 497 -49.82 2.22 8.80
C GLU A 497 -50.72 2.09 7.56
N LYS A 498 -50.41 1.16 6.63
CA LYS A 498 -51.13 0.95 5.36
C LYS A 498 -51.21 2.22 4.49
N LYS A 499 -50.21 3.10 4.61
CA LYS A 499 -50.03 4.29 3.77
C LYS A 499 -49.04 3.99 2.63
N THR A 500 -49.11 4.80 1.58
CA THR A 500 -48.17 4.75 0.46
C THR A 500 -46.77 5.18 0.93
N ASP A 501 -45.73 4.43 0.54
CA ASP A 501 -44.33 4.69 0.91
C ASP A 501 -43.46 5.17 -0.28
N SER A 502 -44.13 5.63 -1.36
CA SER A 502 -43.48 6.11 -2.58
C SER A 502 -42.95 7.53 -2.47
N ASP A 503 -43.51 8.36 -1.58
CA ASP A 503 -42.99 9.70 -1.32
C ASP A 503 -41.72 9.60 -0.46
N ILE A 504 -40.57 9.79 -1.13
CA ILE A 504 -39.25 9.73 -0.51
C ILE A 504 -39.07 10.82 0.56
N THR A 505 -39.62 12.02 0.34
CA THR A 505 -39.47 13.15 1.25
C THR A 505 -40.29 12.93 2.52
N GLU A 506 -41.52 12.45 2.39
CA GLU A 506 -42.35 12.07 3.55
C GLU A 506 -41.70 10.93 4.34
N ALA A 507 -41.25 9.87 3.66
CA ALA A 507 -40.59 8.74 4.30
C ALA A 507 -39.37 9.19 5.11
N ILE A 508 -38.46 9.99 4.53
CA ILE A 508 -37.30 10.51 5.27
C ILE A 508 -37.73 11.31 6.49
N ALA A 509 -38.70 12.22 6.36
CA ALA A 509 -39.15 13.07 7.47
C ALA A 509 -39.71 12.23 8.64
N VAL A 510 -40.55 11.24 8.34
CA VAL A 510 -41.14 10.33 9.34
C VAL A 510 -40.08 9.45 9.99
N GLY A 511 -39.21 8.84 9.20
CA GLY A 511 -38.13 8.00 9.72
C GLY A 511 -37.18 8.79 10.61
N LYS A 512 -36.80 10.00 10.20
CA LYS A 512 -36.00 10.93 11.01
C LYS A 512 -36.64 11.25 12.35
N LEU A 513 -37.94 11.54 12.38
CA LEU A 513 -38.67 11.80 13.61
C LEU A 513 -38.61 10.60 14.57
N LEU A 514 -38.88 9.40 14.05
CA LEU A 514 -38.86 8.16 14.84
C LEU A 514 -37.46 7.83 15.39
N LEU A 515 -36.42 8.02 14.58
CA LEU A 515 -35.04 7.71 14.96
C LEU A 515 -34.47 8.76 15.92
N LYS A 516 -34.67 10.06 15.67
CA LYS A 516 -34.24 11.17 16.55
C LYS A 516 -34.91 11.12 17.92
N SER A 517 -36.19 10.70 17.97
CA SER A 517 -36.91 10.51 19.25
C SER A 517 -36.54 9.20 19.96
N ASN A 518 -35.64 8.40 19.39
CA ASN A 518 -35.24 7.09 19.90
C ASN A 518 -36.46 6.18 20.18
N ASN A 519 -37.47 6.25 19.31
CA ASN A 519 -38.75 5.59 19.51
C ASN A 519 -38.62 4.06 19.41
N LYS A 520 -39.02 3.34 20.46
CA LYS A 520 -38.92 1.86 20.52
C LYS A 520 -39.76 1.15 19.45
N LEU A 521 -40.78 1.79 18.87
CA LEU A 521 -41.56 1.25 17.76
C LEU A 521 -40.68 0.82 16.58
N VAL A 522 -39.56 1.51 16.35
CA VAL A 522 -38.62 1.16 15.28
C VAL A 522 -38.12 -0.28 15.42
N ASP A 523 -37.98 -0.80 16.64
CA ASP A 523 -37.49 -2.16 16.89
C ASP A 523 -38.51 -3.25 16.48
N SER A 524 -39.78 -2.90 16.29
CA SER A 524 -40.82 -3.82 15.80
C SER A 524 -41.10 -3.71 14.30
N LEU A 525 -40.50 -2.75 13.60
CA LEU A 525 -40.70 -2.56 12.16
C LEU A 525 -39.82 -3.54 11.36
N LEU A 526 -40.37 -4.11 10.28
CA LEU A 526 -39.58 -4.79 9.26
C LEU A 526 -38.99 -3.76 8.30
N ILE A 527 -37.74 -3.36 8.56
CA ILE A 527 -37.03 -2.36 7.76
C ILE A 527 -36.31 -3.05 6.61
N THR A 528 -36.70 -2.74 5.37
CA THR A 528 -36.11 -3.30 4.16
C THR A 528 -35.42 -2.23 3.32
N ALA A 529 -34.36 -2.61 2.59
CA ALA A 529 -33.68 -1.76 1.62
C ALA A 529 -33.66 -2.40 0.25
N ASP A 530 -34.30 -1.76 -0.72
CA ASP A 530 -34.56 -2.36 -2.04
C ASP A 530 -33.46 -2.05 -3.08
N ASP A 531 -32.49 -1.19 -2.72
CA ASP A 531 -31.42 -0.68 -3.60
C ASP A 531 -30.03 -1.20 -3.25
N ILE A 532 -29.94 -2.26 -2.44
CA ILE A 532 -28.68 -2.78 -1.88
C ILE A 532 -28.16 -4.01 -2.63
N GLU A 533 -29.03 -4.96 -2.92
CA GLU A 533 -28.66 -6.23 -3.55
C GLU A 533 -29.42 -6.40 -4.86
N ASN A 534 -28.70 -6.80 -5.92
CA ASN A 534 -29.30 -7.09 -7.21
C ASN A 534 -29.96 -8.48 -7.23
N SER A 535 -31.02 -8.64 -6.45
CA SER A 535 -31.81 -9.87 -6.40
C SER A 535 -33.28 -9.58 -6.10
N LYS A 536 -34.13 -10.60 -6.18
CA LYS A 536 -35.56 -10.49 -5.81
C LYS A 536 -35.79 -10.67 -4.30
N ARG A 537 -34.77 -11.10 -3.57
CA ARG A 537 -34.87 -11.43 -2.15
C ARG A 537 -34.76 -10.16 -1.31
N LYS A 538 -35.25 -10.20 -0.07
CA LYS A 538 -35.26 -9.02 0.79
C LYS A 538 -33.86 -8.71 1.29
N THR A 539 -33.53 -7.43 1.40
CA THR A 539 -32.44 -6.96 2.27
C THR A 539 -33.06 -6.34 3.51
N VAL A 540 -32.74 -6.88 4.69
CA VAL A 540 -33.32 -6.48 5.99
C VAL A 540 -32.28 -5.78 6.84
N LEU A 541 -32.65 -4.65 7.42
CA LEU A 541 -31.82 -3.91 8.36
C LEU A 541 -32.22 -4.22 9.79
N VAL A 542 -31.25 -4.59 10.61
CA VAL A 542 -31.46 -4.90 12.03
C VAL A 542 -30.78 -3.86 12.93
N LYS A 543 -31.35 -3.66 14.13
CA LYS A 543 -30.81 -2.74 15.15
C LYS A 543 -30.68 -1.28 14.69
N VAL A 544 -31.53 -0.88 13.74
CA VAL A 544 -31.50 0.45 13.11
C VAL A 544 -31.55 1.59 14.12
N ARG A 545 -32.45 1.51 15.11
CA ARG A 545 -32.57 2.53 16.17
C ARG A 545 -31.27 2.71 16.96
N GLN A 546 -30.65 1.60 17.38
CA GLN A 546 -29.42 1.63 18.17
C GLN A 546 -28.25 2.14 17.32
N ALA A 547 -28.16 1.69 16.07
CA ALA A 547 -27.11 2.10 15.15
C ALA A 547 -27.20 3.58 14.79
N TYR A 548 -28.42 4.09 14.56
CA TYR A 548 -28.65 5.51 14.31
C TYR A 548 -28.13 6.37 15.47
N LYS A 549 -28.48 6.00 16.71
CA LYS A 549 -27.99 6.69 17.91
C LYS A 549 -26.46 6.66 18.02
N VAL A 550 -25.85 5.49 17.80
CA VAL A 550 -24.38 5.37 17.79
C VAL A 550 -23.74 6.27 16.74
N PHE A 551 -24.29 6.30 15.53
CA PHE A 551 -23.80 7.17 14.47
C PHE A 551 -23.87 8.65 14.85
N GLU A 552 -24.97 9.11 15.46
CA GLU A 552 -25.03 10.49 15.99
C GLU A 552 -23.97 10.76 17.05
N ASP A 553 -23.77 9.82 17.99
CA ASP A 553 -22.82 9.99 19.09
C ASP A 553 -21.37 10.04 18.57
N VAL A 554 -20.99 9.22 17.59
CA VAL A 554 -19.64 9.24 17.01
C VAL A 554 -19.40 10.44 16.10
N LEU A 555 -20.43 10.95 15.40
CA LEU A 555 -20.33 12.21 14.65
C LEU A 555 -20.12 13.40 15.58
N LEU A 556 -20.89 13.45 16.68
CA LEU A 556 -20.72 14.46 17.73
C LEU A 556 -19.32 14.39 18.33
N PHE A 557 -18.86 13.19 18.69
CA PHE A 557 -17.53 12.97 19.25
C PHE A 557 -16.42 13.38 18.29
N TYR A 558 -16.51 13.03 17.01
CA TYR A 558 -15.57 13.46 15.98
C TYR A 558 -15.52 15.00 15.90
N GLY A 559 -16.67 15.66 15.81
CA GLY A 559 -16.75 17.12 15.75
C GLY A 559 -16.18 17.81 17.00
N VAL A 560 -16.46 17.29 18.19
CA VAL A 560 -15.92 17.84 19.45
C VAL A 560 -14.41 17.62 19.58
N LYS A 561 -13.87 16.48 19.11
CA LYS A 561 -12.42 16.25 19.08
C LYS A 561 -11.71 17.27 18.19
N GLU A 562 -12.26 17.57 17.02
CA GLU A 562 -11.70 18.58 16.13
C GLU A 562 -11.85 20.01 16.73
N LEU A 563 -12.95 20.30 17.44
CA LEU A 563 -13.08 21.55 18.22
C LEU A 563 -12.02 21.67 19.32
N ILE A 564 -11.74 20.58 20.05
CA ILE A 564 -10.66 20.55 21.05
C ILE A 564 -9.32 20.83 20.39
N GLY A 565 -9.04 20.19 19.24
CA GLY A 565 -7.84 20.47 18.45
C GLY A 565 -7.74 21.93 18.01
N PHE A 566 -8.86 22.52 17.57
CA PHE A 566 -8.95 23.93 17.20
C PHE A 566 -8.62 24.86 18.38
N ILE A 567 -9.21 24.61 19.56
CA ILE A 567 -8.96 25.41 20.77
C ILE A 567 -7.48 25.34 21.15
N LYS A 568 -6.84 24.17 21.05
CA LYS A 568 -5.40 24.01 21.34
C LYS A 568 -4.51 24.75 20.35
N ALA A 569 -4.87 24.74 19.08
CA ALA A 569 -4.09 25.40 18.04
C ALA A 569 -4.18 26.93 18.12
N ASN A 570 -5.32 27.49 18.55
CA ASN A 570 -5.57 28.94 18.55
C ASN A 570 -5.51 29.59 19.95
N GLY A 571 -5.58 28.79 21.02
CA GLY A 571 -5.37 29.24 22.40
C GLY A 571 -6.30 30.37 22.91
N PRO A 572 -7.63 30.34 22.66
CA PRO A 572 -8.52 31.38 23.18
C PRO A 572 -8.51 31.43 24.72
N THR A 573 -8.58 32.62 25.32
CA THR A 573 -8.60 32.81 26.78
C THR A 573 -10.00 33.00 27.35
N SER A 574 -11.04 32.95 26.51
CA SER A 574 -12.44 33.07 26.91
C SER A 574 -13.37 32.49 25.85
N LEU A 575 -14.61 32.17 26.24
CA LEU A 575 -15.66 31.77 25.30
C LEU A 575 -15.95 32.84 24.25
N ALA A 576 -15.95 34.12 24.64
CA ALA A 576 -16.17 35.22 23.71
C ALA A 576 -15.08 35.27 22.63
N GLU A 577 -13.84 34.98 22.99
CA GLU A 577 -12.73 34.89 22.04
C GLU A 577 -12.84 33.66 21.14
N LEU A 578 -13.14 32.48 21.69
CA LEU A 578 -13.36 31.27 20.91
C LEU A 578 -14.44 31.50 19.83
N ARG A 579 -15.57 32.12 20.19
CA ARG A 579 -16.65 32.44 19.24
C ARG A 579 -16.20 33.36 18.11
N LYS A 580 -15.28 34.30 18.37
CA LYS A 580 -14.71 35.20 17.35
C LYS A 580 -13.73 34.48 16.44
N GLN A 581 -12.96 33.53 16.97
CA GLN A 581 -11.99 32.74 16.22
C GLN A 581 -12.65 31.66 15.35
N LEU A 582 -13.81 31.14 15.77
CA LEU A 582 -14.52 30.09 15.02
C LEU A 582 -14.95 30.57 13.62
N PRO A 583 -14.73 29.76 12.57
CA PRO A 583 -15.13 30.13 11.21
C PRO A 583 -16.63 30.40 11.09
N SER A 584 -16.99 31.51 10.44
CA SER A 584 -18.39 31.89 10.21
C SER A 584 -19.08 31.05 9.13
N LYS A 585 -18.30 30.52 8.18
CA LYS A 585 -18.76 29.64 7.11
C LYS A 585 -18.09 28.27 7.27
N LEU A 586 -18.91 27.27 7.56
CA LEU A 586 -18.52 25.87 7.68
C LEU A 586 -19.43 25.06 6.77
N SER A 587 -18.81 24.23 5.94
CA SER A 587 -19.43 23.27 5.04
C SER A 587 -18.66 21.97 5.10
N ARG A 588 -19.39 20.85 5.11
CA ARG A 588 -18.79 19.53 5.07
C ARG A 588 -18.49 19.17 3.61
N ASP A 589 -17.22 19.28 3.24
CA ASP A 589 -16.77 18.95 1.89
C ASP A 589 -16.83 17.44 1.62
N LYS A 590 -16.89 17.06 0.34
CA LYS A 590 -16.67 15.68 -0.09
C LYS A 590 -15.18 15.36 -0.04
N TRP A 591 -14.86 14.13 0.36
CA TRP A 591 -13.49 13.64 0.49
C TRP A 591 -13.28 12.38 -0.33
N ILE A 592 -12.05 12.22 -0.83
CA ILE A 592 -11.63 11.04 -1.58
C ILE A 592 -10.43 10.39 -0.89
N ASN A 593 -10.32 9.07 -1.04
CA ASN A 593 -9.15 8.31 -0.63
C ASN A 593 -8.22 8.11 -1.84
N LEU A 594 -7.16 8.91 -1.93
CA LEU A 594 -6.16 8.88 -3.00
C LEU A 594 -4.97 8.02 -2.60
N GLY A 595 -5.12 6.69 -2.61
CA GLY A 595 -4.01 5.79 -2.28
C GLY A 595 -3.68 5.68 -0.79
N GLY A 596 -4.62 6.03 0.09
CA GLY A 596 -4.45 6.10 1.55
C GLY A 596 -4.35 7.53 2.09
N GLN A 597 -4.06 8.50 1.22
CA GLN A 597 -4.14 9.92 1.56
C GLN A 597 -5.56 10.44 1.35
N LEU A 598 -6.17 10.93 2.42
CA LEU A 598 -7.48 11.59 2.32
C LEU A 598 -7.30 13.05 1.92
N MET A 599 -8.08 13.51 0.95
CA MET A 599 -8.14 14.93 0.58
C MET A 599 -9.54 15.34 0.10
N PRO A 600 -9.90 16.63 0.17
CA PRO A 600 -11.13 17.14 -0.44
C PRO A 600 -11.20 16.83 -1.94
N GLU A 601 -12.38 16.53 -2.45
CA GLU A 601 -12.60 16.27 -3.89
C GLU A 601 -12.22 17.48 -4.78
N ALA A 602 -12.38 18.69 -4.23
CA ALA A 602 -11.96 19.93 -4.89
C ALA A 602 -10.43 19.97 -5.12
N ASP A 603 -9.64 19.44 -4.18
CA ASP A 603 -8.18 19.39 -4.31
C ASP A 603 -7.77 18.42 -5.43
N LEU A 604 -8.40 17.25 -5.51
CA LEU A 604 -8.17 16.32 -6.63
C LEU A 604 -8.52 16.96 -7.98
N THR A 605 -9.64 17.68 -8.03
CA THR A 605 -10.08 18.40 -9.22
C THR A 605 -9.06 19.47 -9.62
N GLU A 606 -8.51 20.19 -8.65
CA GLU A 606 -7.43 21.16 -8.86
C GLU A 606 -6.16 20.49 -9.41
N LEU A 607 -5.74 19.36 -8.83
CA LEU A 607 -4.57 18.60 -9.30
C LEU A 607 -4.74 18.16 -10.75
N ARG A 608 -5.89 17.56 -11.09
CA ARG A 608 -6.22 17.15 -12.47
C ARG A 608 -6.17 18.34 -13.44
N LYS A 609 -6.76 19.48 -13.05
CA LYS A 609 -6.70 20.71 -13.86
C LYS A 609 -5.26 21.20 -14.06
N LYS A 610 -4.42 21.16 -13.03
CA LYS A 610 -3.01 21.54 -13.12
C LYS A 610 -2.21 20.61 -14.04
N ILE A 611 -2.49 19.31 -14.03
CA ILE A 611 -1.89 18.35 -14.98
C ILE A 611 -2.34 18.67 -16.40
N ASN A 612 -3.65 18.82 -16.63
CA ASN A 612 -4.21 19.07 -17.96
C ASN A 612 -3.72 20.40 -18.55
N THR A 613 -3.49 21.42 -17.72
CA THR A 613 -2.98 22.74 -18.14
C THR A 613 -1.45 22.82 -18.17
N GLY A 614 -0.73 21.73 -17.87
CA GLY A 614 0.73 21.67 -17.90
C GLY A 614 1.44 22.44 -16.78
N LYS A 615 0.73 22.81 -15.70
CA LYS A 615 1.31 23.42 -14.50
C LYS A 615 2.06 22.40 -13.66
N ILE A 616 1.59 21.15 -13.64
CA ILE A 616 2.35 19.99 -13.15
C ILE A 616 2.94 19.32 -14.38
N LYS A 617 4.27 19.14 -14.41
CA LYS A 617 5.01 18.72 -15.62
C LYS A 617 5.61 17.32 -15.54
N GLY A 618 5.55 16.69 -14.37
CA GLY A 618 6.08 15.35 -14.13
C GLY A 618 5.60 14.76 -12.81
N TRP A 619 6.04 13.52 -12.54
CA TRP A 619 5.72 12.81 -11.30
C TRP A 619 6.26 13.52 -10.05
N ASP A 620 7.49 14.05 -10.11
CA ASP A 620 8.10 14.70 -8.94
C ASP A 620 7.34 15.99 -8.55
N ASP A 621 6.82 16.75 -9.53
CA ASP A 621 5.92 17.89 -9.27
C ASP A 621 4.61 17.44 -8.62
N LEU A 622 4.03 16.33 -9.08
CA LEU A 622 2.79 15.77 -8.52
C LEU A 622 3.00 15.26 -7.09
N HIS A 623 4.12 14.59 -6.84
CA HIS A 623 4.53 14.14 -5.51
C HIS A 623 4.74 15.31 -4.54
N ALA A 624 5.35 16.40 -5.01
CA ALA A 624 5.44 17.64 -4.23
C ALA A 624 4.05 18.21 -3.90
N GLN A 625 3.08 18.13 -4.82
CA GLN A 625 1.70 18.51 -4.51
C GLN A 625 1.04 17.58 -3.49
N TYR A 626 1.28 16.27 -3.53
CA TYR A 626 0.79 15.35 -2.49
C TYR A 626 1.32 15.71 -1.11
N ALA A 627 2.62 16.00 -1.00
CA ALA A 627 3.23 16.44 0.25
C ALA A 627 2.61 17.75 0.77
N ILE A 628 2.39 18.74 -0.12
CA ILE A 628 1.71 19.99 0.23
C ILE A 628 0.28 19.71 0.73
N LYS A 629 -0.52 18.93 0.00
CA LYS A 629 -1.90 18.60 0.42
C LYS A 629 -1.90 17.77 1.71
N GLY A 630 -0.90 16.92 1.92
CA GLY A 630 -0.68 16.18 3.18
C GLY A 630 -0.45 17.11 4.36
N SER A 631 0.38 18.15 4.19
CA SER A 631 0.61 19.15 5.25
C SER A 631 -0.63 19.97 5.63
N LEU A 632 -1.60 20.09 4.71
CA LEU A 632 -2.87 20.79 4.94
C LEU A 632 -3.91 19.89 5.62
N TYR A 633 -3.69 18.58 5.64
CA TYR A 633 -4.68 17.58 6.06
C TYR A 633 -5.25 17.87 7.46
N ALA A 634 -4.39 18.16 8.44
CA ALA A 634 -4.82 18.40 9.81
C ALA A 634 -5.78 19.60 9.93
N ASN A 635 -5.51 20.69 9.21
CA ASN A 635 -6.38 21.86 9.18
C ASN A 635 -7.70 21.57 8.45
N GLN A 636 -7.63 20.95 7.27
CA GLN A 636 -8.82 20.59 6.50
C GLN A 636 -9.73 19.61 7.26
N LYS A 637 -9.15 18.61 7.93
CA LYS A 637 -9.86 17.68 8.82
C LYS A 637 -10.52 18.42 9.98
N CYS A 638 -9.83 19.39 10.58
CA CYS A 638 -10.38 20.22 11.64
C CYS A 638 -11.61 21.02 11.14
N MET A 639 -11.51 21.69 9.99
CA MET A 639 -12.64 22.42 9.39
C MET A 639 -13.81 21.50 9.06
N HIS A 640 -13.53 20.31 8.52
CA HIS A 640 -14.53 19.28 8.27
C HIS A 640 -15.22 18.79 9.56
N GLY A 641 -14.46 18.62 10.65
CA GLY A 641 -15.00 18.28 11.97
C GLY A 641 -15.87 19.36 12.57
N LEU A 642 -15.46 20.63 12.47
CA LEU A 642 -16.30 21.76 12.90
C LEU A 642 -17.59 21.84 12.08
N ALA A 643 -17.53 21.61 10.77
CA ALA A 643 -18.72 21.53 9.93
C ALA A 643 -19.64 20.38 10.34
N THR A 644 -19.07 19.21 10.62
CA THR A 644 -19.80 18.04 11.15
C THR A 644 -20.49 18.37 12.48
N LEU A 645 -19.78 19.04 13.40
CA LEU A 645 -20.31 19.46 14.69
C LEU A 645 -21.49 20.42 14.54
N LYS A 646 -21.36 21.41 13.64
CA LYS A 646 -22.42 22.36 13.33
C LYS A 646 -23.68 21.66 12.81
N GLU A 647 -23.52 20.70 11.89
CA GLU A 647 -24.63 19.94 11.30
C GLU A 647 -25.35 19.09 12.36
N ILE A 648 -24.61 18.37 13.21
CA ILE A 648 -25.21 17.46 14.21
C ILE A 648 -25.75 18.20 15.44
N ALA A 649 -25.10 19.27 15.88
CA ALA A 649 -25.62 20.10 16.97
C ALA A 649 -26.82 20.95 16.56
N GLY A 650 -27.05 21.16 15.25
CA GLY A 650 -28.15 21.96 14.73
C GLY A 650 -28.05 23.46 15.06
N LEU A 651 -26.89 23.93 15.51
CA LEU A 651 -26.67 25.31 15.96
C LEU A 651 -25.39 25.90 15.36
N PRO A 652 -25.36 27.20 15.03
CA PRO A 652 -24.12 27.87 14.66
C PRO A 652 -23.10 27.82 15.80
N LEU A 653 -21.89 27.32 15.55
CA LEU A 653 -20.86 27.14 16.59
C LEU A 653 -20.46 28.46 17.28
N ASN A 654 -20.49 29.56 16.54
CA ASN A 654 -20.21 30.90 17.07
C ASN A 654 -21.31 31.45 18.00
N LYS A 655 -22.44 30.75 18.12
CA LYS A 655 -23.55 31.10 19.02
C LYS A 655 -23.63 30.18 20.24
N LEU A 656 -22.71 29.22 20.39
CA LEU A 656 -22.77 28.26 21.51
C LEU A 656 -22.56 28.95 22.85
N ASP A 657 -23.49 28.78 23.78
CA ASP A 657 -23.38 29.21 25.18
C ASP A 657 -22.55 28.27 26.06
N GLU A 658 -22.28 28.71 27.29
CA GLU A 658 -21.48 27.97 28.27
C GLU A 658 -22.11 26.60 28.55
N HIS A 659 -23.44 26.53 28.72
CA HIS A 659 -24.14 25.28 28.94
C HIS A 659 -24.01 24.32 27.76
N GLN A 660 -24.15 24.82 26.53
CA GLN A 660 -24.03 24.05 25.30
C GLN A 660 -22.60 23.51 25.12
N ILE A 661 -21.56 24.32 25.33
CA ILE A 661 -20.18 23.83 25.25
C ILE A 661 -19.88 22.82 26.34
N SER A 662 -20.33 23.08 27.57
CA SER A 662 -20.17 22.15 28.68
C SER A 662 -20.85 20.81 28.37
N TYR A 663 -22.04 20.85 27.76
CA TYR A 663 -22.78 19.67 27.29
C TYR A 663 -22.02 18.93 26.19
N LEU A 664 -21.48 19.62 25.17
CA LEU A 664 -20.69 19.01 24.09
C LEU A 664 -19.46 18.29 24.62
N PHE A 665 -18.71 18.94 25.51
CA PHE A 665 -17.54 18.37 26.17
C PHE A 665 -17.89 17.16 27.05
N ASN A 666 -18.98 17.25 27.83
CA ASN A 666 -19.43 16.13 28.65
C ASN A 666 -19.90 14.95 27.77
N SER A 667 -20.57 15.23 26.64
CA SER A 667 -21.00 14.21 25.68
C SER A 667 -19.81 13.51 25.02
N ALA A 668 -18.75 14.25 24.71
CA ALA A 668 -17.52 13.67 24.19
C ALA A 668 -16.80 12.81 25.24
N ILE A 669 -16.77 13.22 26.51
CA ILE A 669 -16.28 12.38 27.62
C ILE A 669 -17.09 11.10 27.70
N ALA A 670 -18.43 11.19 27.73
CA ALA A 670 -19.31 10.03 27.82
C ALA A 670 -19.10 9.06 26.64
N THR A 671 -18.89 9.59 25.44
CA THR A 671 -18.59 8.76 24.26
C THR A 671 -17.22 8.09 24.38
N MET A 672 -16.19 8.80 24.85
CA MET A 672 -14.86 8.20 25.09
C MET A 672 -14.92 7.12 26.19
N GLU A 673 -15.67 7.36 27.27
CA GLU A 673 -15.90 6.37 28.33
C GLU A 673 -16.59 5.11 27.77
N TRP A 674 -17.62 5.30 26.94
CA TRP A 674 -18.31 4.21 26.28
C TRP A 674 -17.38 3.44 25.32
N ILE A 675 -16.54 4.12 24.54
CA ILE A 675 -15.55 3.48 23.67
C ILE A 675 -14.56 2.67 24.50
N THR A 676 -13.92 3.27 25.53
CA THR A 676 -12.95 2.58 26.40
C THR A 676 -13.57 1.37 27.08
N LYS A 677 -14.81 1.50 27.60
CA LYS A 677 -15.56 0.38 28.16
C LYS A 677 -15.86 -0.68 27.10
N GLY A 678 -16.27 -0.28 25.89
CA GLY A 678 -16.56 -1.17 24.77
C GLY A 678 -15.33 -1.96 24.32
N ILE A 679 -14.13 -1.35 24.33
CA ILE A 679 -12.85 -2.02 24.06
C ILE A 679 -12.63 -3.11 25.10
N HIS A 680 -12.73 -2.78 26.39
CA HIS A 680 -12.58 -3.74 27.48
C HIS A 680 -13.62 -4.87 27.37
N ASP A 681 -14.90 -4.54 27.31
CA ASP A 681 -16.02 -5.50 27.30
C ASP A 681 -15.96 -6.44 26.10
N SER A 682 -15.61 -5.92 24.93
CA SER A 682 -15.45 -6.75 23.73
C SER A 682 -14.36 -7.80 23.91
N ARG A 683 -13.25 -7.45 24.55
CA ARG A 683 -12.16 -8.39 24.86
C ARG A 683 -12.52 -9.31 26.03
N ALA A 684 -13.23 -8.81 27.04
CA ALA A 684 -13.64 -9.59 28.21
C ALA A 684 -14.56 -10.76 27.86
N LYS A 685 -15.35 -10.66 26.78
CA LYS A 685 -16.15 -11.78 26.22
C LYS A 685 -15.30 -13.01 25.93
N ASP A 686 -14.04 -12.83 25.54
CA ASP A 686 -13.13 -13.95 25.26
C ASP A 686 -12.81 -14.76 26.53
N TYR A 687 -12.82 -14.11 27.68
CA TYR A 687 -12.53 -14.69 29.01
C TYR A 687 -13.76 -15.16 29.75
N SER A 688 -14.97 -14.83 29.28
CA SER A 688 -16.23 -15.28 29.89
C SER A 688 -16.94 -16.36 29.07
N ASN A 689 -16.65 -16.48 27.77
CA ASN A 689 -17.32 -17.44 26.88
C ASN A 689 -17.00 -18.90 27.25
N PRO A 690 -18.00 -19.72 27.60
CA PRO A 690 -17.78 -21.13 27.98
C PRO A 690 -17.13 -21.95 26.86
N PHE A 691 -17.47 -21.69 25.59
CA PHE A 691 -16.87 -22.37 24.44
C PHE A 691 -15.40 -21.98 24.19
N ARG A 692 -14.95 -20.83 24.69
CA ARG A 692 -13.52 -20.50 24.68
C ARG A 692 -12.78 -21.07 25.88
N LYS A 693 -13.46 -21.18 27.03
CA LYS A 693 -12.87 -21.78 28.24
C LYS A 693 -12.66 -23.29 28.11
N MET A 694 -13.51 -23.98 27.34
CA MET A 694 -13.53 -25.45 27.28
C MET A 694 -12.23 -26.10 26.80
N VAL A 695 -11.29 -25.35 26.23
CA VAL A 695 -9.99 -25.88 25.73
C VAL A 695 -8.87 -25.76 26.75
N TYR A 696 -9.14 -25.24 27.95
CA TYR A 696 -8.19 -25.10 29.05
C TYR A 696 -8.67 -25.93 30.24
N GLU A 697 -7.77 -26.69 30.85
CA GLU A 697 -8.03 -27.49 32.05
C GLU A 697 -8.33 -26.60 33.27
N SER A 698 -7.81 -25.37 33.28
CA SER A 698 -8.06 -24.41 34.35
C SER A 698 -7.98 -22.95 33.91
N PHE A 699 -8.50 -22.04 34.73
CA PHE A 699 -8.34 -20.60 34.51
C PHE A 699 -6.88 -20.14 34.64
N ALA A 700 -6.06 -20.84 35.43
CA ALA A 700 -4.63 -20.57 35.53
C ALA A 700 -3.92 -20.87 34.19
N GLU A 701 -4.18 -22.03 33.59
CA GLU A 701 -3.65 -22.38 32.26
C GLU A 701 -4.10 -21.38 31.20
N MET A 702 -5.39 -21.00 31.18
CA MET A 702 -5.89 -19.99 30.25
C MET A 702 -5.11 -18.67 30.36
N ASN A 703 -4.79 -18.22 31.57
CA ASN A 703 -4.04 -16.99 31.80
C ASN A 703 -2.57 -17.09 31.36
N GLU A 704 -1.92 -18.24 31.54
CA GLU A 704 -0.56 -18.47 31.04
C GLU A 704 -0.53 -18.53 29.51
N VAL A 705 -1.55 -19.13 28.87
CA VAL A 705 -1.60 -19.29 27.40
C VAL A 705 -2.03 -18.01 26.69
N VAL A 706 -3.10 -17.35 27.17
CA VAL A 706 -3.72 -16.20 26.48
C VAL A 706 -3.23 -14.87 27.03
N GLY A 707 -2.63 -14.87 28.22
CA GLY A 707 -2.36 -13.68 29.01
C GLY A 707 -3.59 -13.22 29.81
N LYS A 708 -3.36 -12.63 30.98
CA LYS A 708 -4.42 -12.04 31.81
C LYS A 708 -5.05 -10.85 31.11
N LEU A 709 -6.37 -10.71 31.21
CA LEU A 709 -7.09 -9.56 30.66
C LEU A 709 -6.56 -8.24 31.24
N GLU A 710 -6.32 -8.24 32.56
CA GLU A 710 -5.81 -7.10 33.33
C GLU A 710 -4.49 -6.58 32.78
N ASP A 711 -3.69 -7.45 32.14
CA ASP A 711 -2.36 -7.17 31.64
C ASP A 711 -2.31 -6.76 30.17
N ASN A 712 -3.47 -6.67 29.51
CA ASN A 712 -3.53 -6.23 28.13
C ASN A 712 -3.04 -4.77 27.99
N SER A 713 -1.85 -4.60 27.41
CA SER A 713 -1.20 -3.29 27.30
C SER A 713 -2.04 -2.25 26.56
N PHE A 714 -2.73 -2.66 25.49
CA PHE A 714 -3.61 -1.77 24.73
C PHE A 714 -4.80 -1.28 25.57
N ILE A 715 -5.43 -2.13 26.39
CA ILE A 715 -6.51 -1.70 27.28
C ILE A 715 -5.99 -0.70 28.33
N LYS A 716 -4.82 -0.97 28.92
CA LYS A 716 -4.19 -0.04 29.88
C LYS A 716 -3.93 1.33 29.24
N GLU A 717 -3.40 1.33 28.00
CA GLU A 717 -3.15 2.55 27.21
C GLU A 717 -4.45 3.35 26.99
N GLN A 718 -5.52 2.69 26.56
CA GLN A 718 -6.82 3.35 26.33
C GLN A 718 -7.45 3.92 27.62
N ILE A 719 -7.25 3.26 28.77
CA ILE A 719 -7.67 3.81 30.08
C ILE A 719 -6.87 5.06 30.43
N MET A 720 -5.57 5.09 30.14
CA MET A 720 -4.72 6.27 30.35
C MET A 720 -5.10 7.41 29.42
N GLU A 721 -5.39 7.13 28.14
CA GLU A 721 -5.89 8.11 27.18
C GLU A 721 -7.20 8.75 27.66
N LEU A 722 -8.15 7.95 28.15
CA LEU A 722 -9.40 8.46 28.72
C LEU A 722 -9.15 9.40 29.92
N LYS A 723 -8.24 9.04 30.83
CA LYS A 723 -7.87 9.90 31.97
C LYS A 723 -7.26 11.22 31.49
N SER A 724 -6.37 11.16 30.50
CA SER A 724 -5.76 12.34 29.89
C SER A 724 -6.80 13.23 29.23
N PHE A 725 -7.71 12.65 28.46
CA PHE A 725 -8.79 13.36 27.76
C PHE A 725 -9.73 14.08 28.72
N LYS A 726 -10.11 13.45 29.84
CA LYS A 726 -10.91 14.10 30.90
C LYS A 726 -10.20 15.30 31.51
N LYS A 727 -8.91 15.16 31.80
CA LYS A 727 -8.08 16.24 32.36
C LYS A 727 -7.94 17.40 31.37
N GLU A 728 -7.72 17.07 30.10
CA GLU A 728 -7.62 18.03 29.01
C GLU A 728 -8.91 18.84 28.87
N ILE A 729 -10.07 18.20 28.77
CA ILE A 729 -11.36 18.89 28.72
C ILE A 729 -11.59 19.76 29.96
N SER A 730 -11.24 19.28 31.15
CA SER A 730 -11.36 20.07 32.38
C SER A 730 -10.47 21.33 32.36
N SER A 731 -9.27 21.22 31.78
CA SER A 731 -8.37 22.36 31.59
C SER A 731 -8.93 23.35 30.57
N LEU A 732 -9.47 22.85 29.45
CA LEU A 732 -10.06 23.68 28.40
C LEU A 732 -11.28 24.44 28.91
N LYS A 733 -12.17 23.78 29.66
CA LYS A 733 -13.32 24.41 30.34
C LYS A 733 -12.88 25.62 31.19
N LYS A 734 -11.87 25.43 32.04
CA LYS A 734 -11.29 26.53 32.84
C LYS A 734 -10.68 27.64 31.97
N GLN A 735 -9.96 27.27 30.92
CA GLN A 735 -9.31 28.21 30.02
C GLN A 735 -10.31 29.15 29.33
N ILE A 736 -11.47 28.64 28.91
CA ILE A 736 -12.49 29.43 28.21
C ILE A 736 -13.61 29.95 29.13
N GLY A 737 -13.57 29.64 30.43
CA GLY A 737 -14.55 30.08 31.42
C GLY A 737 -15.91 29.39 31.30
N VAL A 738 -15.93 28.06 31.11
CA VAL A 738 -17.14 27.21 30.93
C VAL A 738 -17.23 26.10 31.98
#